data_AF-A0AAW4FSN1-F1
#
_entry.id   AF-A0AAW4FSN1-F1
#
_cell.length_a   1.000
_cell.length_b   1.000
_cell.length_c   1.000
_cell.angle_alpha   90.00
_cell.angle_beta   90.00
_cell.angle_gamma   90.00
#
_symmetry.space_group_name_H-M   'P 1'
#
loop_
_entity.id
_entity.type
_entity.pdbx_description
1 polymer ?
#
loop_
_entity_poly.entity_id
_entity_poly.type
_entity_poly.pdbx_seq_one_letter_code
_entity_poly.pdbx_strand_id
1 'polypeptide(L)'
;MFSGHSSRWRSFVILLVAVSAFAPAEVLAAKRVALLIGNEKYEATSQLNNPANDVELMKASFEEAGFDSVTTVHDLGRQDMVKALRDFEDLATGADVAIVYYSGHGMEMNGQNFLLPTDVQLKTDKDIEDEAIGLDRVQRSLEGATKLKLVILDACRNNPFEQSMTRSISTRAVSRGLARVEPESADLLVAFASKAGTVALDGEGKNSPFATALAKYLTEPGVDVRIALGKVRDEVVSVTNRGQEPFVYGSLGGAQIFLNIKEVNINITNNGEQLSPNSQSAAAADWQNIRDLADKDLIDAFLAKHGSDPVYKMLAEKKLKLLAEAEQMSSVTPDEIAWDALKQSTDAAALTRFLERYPDSKHKAEAEQQIAALEPQKGLNISQTGKDTQASRDCYLLAGEPQSMPGFVGVNFLKLDSARALTACAQAVNENPDDMMLVNMLGRAQDAGRDYVEARHNYQKAADGGNMYALTNLAWFSVYGTDGAVDVDQGRRMFEQAAKAGNAYGQASLGWLYREGYGGIAQDYDEAARWYQLAANQGYANAMATVAWFYREGLGLPKDLTQSLSWYKKAAEGGDVNAMSSLGWAYQNGLGTEQNYVEAKTWYEKAANVGDSYSMALLGWFYDIGTGVTQDYAQARTWYEMAANAGSAYAMGNLSRLYDYGLGTKADAKEAVRWAAASIEGGDPAKLQELKSQPSNFTPAFRKEMQALLKDRGFYSGPVDGDFGAATLDAIDRLSRKS
;
A
#
# COMPACT_ATOMS: atom_id res chain seq x y z
N MET A 1 -96.07 -16.07 50.91
CA MET A 1 -96.55 -14.73 50.48
C MET A 1 -95.56 -14.16 49.48
N PHE A 2 -96.05 -13.31 48.58
CA PHE A 2 -95.40 -12.35 47.66
C PHE A 2 -94.01 -11.81 48.10
N SER A 3 -93.08 -11.35 47.24
CA SER A 3 -93.16 -10.93 45.81
C SER A 3 -91.77 -10.72 45.17
N GLY A 4 -91.71 -10.58 43.84
CA GLY A 4 -91.11 -9.38 43.22
C GLY A 4 -89.60 -9.29 42.86
N HIS A 5 -89.26 -9.76 41.65
CA HIS A 5 -88.57 -9.00 40.58
C HIS A 5 -87.18 -8.29 40.77
N SER A 6 -86.21 -8.82 40.00
CA SER A 6 -85.36 -8.14 38.98
C SER A 6 -84.24 -7.12 39.31
N SER A 7 -83.00 -7.46 38.90
CA SER A 7 -82.09 -6.66 38.05
C SER A 7 -80.88 -7.53 37.60
N ARG A 8 -80.87 -8.12 36.39
CA ARG A 8 -80.35 -7.62 35.08
C ARG A 8 -78.82 -7.69 34.83
N TRP A 9 -78.37 -8.88 34.43
CA TRP A 9 -77.49 -9.21 33.26
C TRP A 9 -76.72 -8.06 32.54
N ARG A 10 -75.37 -8.16 32.46
CA ARG A 10 -74.59 -8.58 31.25
C ARG A 10 -73.06 -8.57 31.47
N SER A 11 -72.35 -9.31 30.63
CA SER A 11 -70.90 -9.62 30.68
C SER A 11 -69.99 -8.44 30.28
N PHE A 12 -68.75 -8.43 30.79
CA PHE A 12 -67.53 -8.34 29.96
C PHE A 12 -66.28 -8.76 30.75
N VAL A 13 -65.39 -9.54 30.11
CA VAL A 13 -64.06 -9.87 30.65
C VAL A 13 -63.11 -8.72 30.29
N ILE A 14 -62.39 -8.18 31.26
CA ILE A 14 -61.27 -7.26 31.00
C ILE A 14 -59.97 -7.98 31.35
N LEU A 15 -59.19 -8.25 30.31
CA LEU A 15 -57.82 -8.74 30.41
C LEU A 15 -56.91 -7.58 30.81
N LEU A 16 -56.26 -7.66 31.96
CA LEU A 16 -55.36 -6.60 32.45
C LEU A 16 -53.93 -6.94 32.03
N VAL A 17 -53.45 -6.26 30.98
CA VAL A 17 -52.07 -6.40 30.48
C VAL A 17 -51.14 -5.65 31.42
N ALA A 18 -50.17 -6.35 32.00
CA ALA A 18 -49.09 -5.74 32.77
C ALA A 18 -48.06 -5.12 31.81
N VAL A 19 -47.88 -3.80 31.88
CA VAL A 19 -46.81 -3.09 31.17
C VAL A 19 -45.58 -3.06 32.06
N SER A 20 -44.59 -3.89 31.75
CA SER A 20 -43.26 -3.81 32.33
C SER A 20 -42.50 -2.63 31.71
N ALA A 21 -42.26 -1.59 32.52
CA ALA A 21 -41.47 -0.45 32.11
C ALA A 21 -40.00 -0.84 31.93
N PHE A 22 -39.51 -0.83 30.69
CA PHE A 22 -38.08 -0.79 30.42
C PHE A 22 -37.57 0.60 30.78
N ALA A 23 -36.66 0.68 31.76
CA ALA A 23 -35.74 1.81 31.83
C ALA A 23 -34.81 1.73 30.61
N PRO A 24 -34.52 2.83 29.89
CA PRO A 24 -33.45 2.82 28.91
C PRO A 24 -32.14 2.53 29.62
N ALA A 25 -31.36 1.58 29.11
CA ALA A 25 -29.97 1.44 29.52
C ALA A 25 -29.24 2.72 29.08
N GLU A 26 -28.63 3.44 30.02
CA GLU A 26 -27.68 4.49 29.68
C GLU A 26 -26.54 3.83 28.91
N VAL A 27 -26.34 4.29 27.66
CA VAL A 27 -25.17 3.89 26.87
C VAL A 27 -23.97 4.53 27.55
N LEU A 28 -23.20 3.73 28.29
CA LEU A 28 -21.93 4.16 28.87
C LEU A 28 -21.04 4.69 27.74
N ALA A 29 -20.73 5.99 27.80
CA ALA A 29 -19.81 6.62 26.87
C ALA A 29 -18.43 5.94 26.99
N ALA A 30 -17.82 5.64 25.84
CA ALA A 30 -16.55 4.93 25.81
C ALA A 30 -15.43 5.82 26.35
N LYS A 31 -14.79 5.43 27.46
CA LYS A 31 -13.78 6.24 28.17
C LYS A 31 -12.46 6.22 27.41
N ARG A 32 -11.91 7.39 27.05
CA ARG A 32 -10.69 7.55 26.24
C ARG A 32 -9.70 8.46 26.94
N VAL A 33 -8.47 7.99 27.09
CA VAL A 33 -7.40 8.71 27.78
C VAL A 33 -6.13 8.78 26.95
N ALA A 34 -5.40 9.89 27.05
CA ALA A 34 -4.12 10.07 26.40
C ALA A 34 -3.08 10.71 27.34
N LEU A 35 -1.84 10.23 27.28
CA LEU A 35 -0.66 10.86 27.86
C LEU A 35 0.24 11.32 26.71
N LEU A 36 0.59 12.60 26.69
CA LEU A 36 1.43 13.24 25.69
C LEU A 36 2.69 13.78 26.37
N ILE A 37 3.86 13.23 26.02
CA ILE A 37 5.15 13.56 26.61
C ILE A 37 6.01 14.28 25.57
N GLY A 38 6.44 15.50 25.88
CA GLY A 38 7.28 16.31 24.99
C GLY A 38 8.58 16.74 25.69
N ASN A 39 9.64 15.97 25.50
CA ASN A 39 10.95 16.26 26.09
C ASN A 39 11.81 17.03 25.09
N GLU A 40 12.14 18.28 25.39
CA GLU A 40 12.85 19.21 24.50
C GLU A 40 14.22 19.61 25.06
N LYS A 41 14.30 19.91 26.36
CA LYS A 41 15.46 20.51 27.05
C LYS A 41 16.28 19.47 27.81
N TYR A 42 17.16 18.77 27.11
CA TYR A 42 18.06 17.78 27.71
C TYR A 42 19.27 18.46 28.36
N GLU A 43 19.69 17.99 29.53
CA GLU A 43 20.83 18.55 30.26
C GLU A 43 22.18 18.20 29.61
N ALA A 44 22.27 17.00 29.01
CA ALA A 44 23.52 16.43 28.50
C ALA A 44 23.68 16.53 26.97
N THR A 45 22.68 17.03 26.23
CA THR A 45 22.63 16.97 24.75
C THR A 45 22.08 18.26 24.14
N SER A 46 22.06 18.35 22.80
CA SER A 46 21.41 19.46 22.10
C SER A 46 19.90 19.50 22.39
N GLN A 47 19.36 20.69 22.66
CA GLN A 47 17.93 20.95 22.74
C GLN A 47 17.23 20.65 21.40
N LEU A 48 15.96 20.28 21.47
CA LEU A 48 15.10 19.98 20.33
C LEU A 48 14.22 21.20 19.97
N ASN A 49 13.61 21.24 18.78
CA ASN A 49 12.93 22.45 18.29
C ASN A 49 11.38 22.41 18.31
N ASN A 50 10.80 21.22 18.30
CA ASN A 50 9.36 20.98 18.09
C ASN A 50 8.62 20.07 19.10
N PRO A 51 9.23 19.27 20.02
CA PRO A 51 8.46 18.36 20.88
C PRO A 51 7.33 19.00 21.68
N ALA A 52 7.52 20.23 22.20
CA ALA A 52 6.45 20.95 22.88
C ALA A 52 5.32 21.40 21.93
N ASN A 53 5.66 21.79 20.70
CA ASN A 53 4.68 22.15 19.67
C ASN A 53 3.89 20.94 19.17
N ASP A 54 4.55 19.81 18.98
CA ASP A 54 3.95 18.55 18.54
C ASP A 54 2.94 18.02 19.59
N VAL A 55 3.31 18.09 20.87
CA VAL A 55 2.41 17.72 21.99
C VAL A 55 1.17 18.60 22.03
N GLU A 56 1.30 19.93 21.90
CA GLU A 56 0.13 20.83 21.92
C GLU A 56 -0.75 20.66 20.66
N LEU A 57 -0.17 20.31 19.51
CA LEU A 57 -0.92 19.94 18.31
C LEU A 57 -1.72 18.65 18.52
N MET A 58 -1.08 17.59 19.04
CA MET A 58 -1.74 16.31 19.30
C MET A 58 -2.80 16.43 20.41
N LYS A 59 -2.58 17.29 21.40
CA LYS A 59 -3.55 17.62 22.44
C LYS A 59 -4.84 18.17 21.83
N ALA A 60 -4.72 19.21 21.01
CA ALA A 60 -5.87 19.83 20.35
C ALA A 60 -6.65 18.82 19.50
N SER A 61 -5.95 17.94 18.76
CA SER A 61 -6.54 16.85 17.98
C SER A 61 -7.34 15.86 18.84
N PHE A 62 -6.78 15.38 19.97
CA PHE A 62 -7.48 14.43 20.85
C PHE A 62 -8.62 15.08 21.64
N GLU A 63 -8.48 16.33 22.10
CA GLU A 63 -9.57 17.10 22.70
C GLU A 63 -10.71 17.33 21.69
N GLU A 64 -10.38 17.65 20.42
CA GLU A 64 -11.38 17.79 19.36
C GLU A 64 -12.09 16.47 19.04
N ALA A 65 -11.40 15.34 19.10
CA ALA A 65 -11.97 14.00 18.93
C ALA A 65 -12.91 13.56 20.06
N GLY A 66 -12.92 14.27 21.20
CA GLY A 66 -13.75 13.95 22.36
C GLY A 66 -13.12 12.91 23.31
N PHE A 67 -11.81 13.02 23.58
CA PHE A 67 -11.17 12.27 24.66
C PHE A 67 -11.55 12.83 26.03
N ASP A 68 -11.85 11.96 27.00
CA ASP A 68 -12.24 12.35 28.36
C ASP A 68 -11.08 12.95 29.17
N SER A 69 -9.85 12.54 28.87
CA SER A 69 -8.65 13.06 29.51
C SER A 69 -7.45 13.06 28.57
N VAL A 70 -6.83 14.22 28.40
CA VAL A 70 -5.58 14.39 27.64
C VAL A 70 -4.57 15.08 28.55
N THR A 71 -3.59 14.32 29.04
CA THR A 71 -2.55 14.80 29.96
C THR A 71 -1.31 15.17 29.17
N THR A 72 -0.91 16.45 29.19
CA THR A 72 0.39 16.89 28.65
C THR A 72 1.44 17.04 29.74
N VAL A 73 2.66 16.58 29.45
CA VAL A 73 3.84 16.73 30.31
C VAL A 73 5.08 17.03 29.46
N HIS A 74 5.98 17.87 29.97
CA HIS A 74 7.11 18.39 29.20
C HIS A 74 8.41 18.32 29.99
N ASP A 75 9.53 18.15 29.28
CA ASP A 75 10.90 18.18 29.80
C ASP A 75 11.13 17.27 31.03
N LEU A 76 10.53 16.07 31.04
CA LEU A 76 10.55 15.18 32.19
C LEU A 76 11.90 14.49 32.40
N GLY A 77 12.44 14.67 33.61
CA GLY A 77 13.50 13.81 34.15
C GLY A 77 12.97 12.43 34.54
N ARG A 78 13.88 11.47 34.78
CA ARG A 78 13.57 10.04 34.86
C ARG A 78 12.53 9.72 35.93
N GLN A 79 12.64 10.32 37.11
CA GLN A 79 11.72 10.07 38.22
C GLN A 79 10.30 10.54 37.90
N ASP A 80 10.16 11.71 37.29
CA ASP A 80 8.86 12.27 36.91
C ASP A 80 8.26 11.56 35.70
N MET A 81 9.08 11.05 34.77
CA MET A 81 8.60 10.21 33.66
C MET A 81 8.06 8.85 34.15
N VAL A 82 8.75 8.19 35.09
CA VAL A 82 8.25 6.97 35.75
C VAL A 82 6.95 7.24 36.51
N LYS A 83 6.87 8.40 37.20
CA LYS A 83 5.67 8.84 37.91
C LYS A 83 4.51 9.08 36.93
N ALA A 84 4.72 9.84 35.85
CA ALA A 84 3.69 10.12 34.85
C ALA A 84 3.13 8.85 34.19
N LEU A 85 3.99 7.87 33.87
CA LEU A 85 3.57 6.58 33.34
C LEU A 85 2.74 5.77 34.34
N ARG A 86 3.07 5.81 35.64
CA ARG A 86 2.28 5.15 36.69
C ARG A 86 0.94 5.85 36.91
N ASP A 87 0.95 7.18 37.03
CA ASP A 87 -0.25 7.96 37.25
C ASP A 87 -1.21 7.85 36.01
N PHE A 88 -0.67 7.58 34.81
CA PHE A 88 -1.45 7.24 33.61
C PHE A 88 -1.94 5.79 33.56
N GLU A 89 -1.22 4.83 34.13
CA GLU A 89 -1.65 3.43 34.28
C GLU A 89 -2.95 3.32 35.12
N ASP A 90 -3.03 4.13 36.18
CA ASP A 90 -4.25 4.31 36.98
C ASP A 90 -5.40 4.93 36.15
N LEU A 91 -5.12 5.86 35.24
CA LEU A 91 -6.12 6.49 34.35
C LEU A 91 -6.59 5.55 33.22
N ALA A 92 -5.68 4.78 32.64
CA ALA A 92 -5.93 3.82 31.57
C ALA A 92 -6.75 2.61 32.05
N THR A 93 -6.69 2.29 33.34
CA THR A 93 -7.50 1.24 33.96
C THR A 93 -8.99 1.48 33.70
N GLY A 94 -9.62 0.52 33.01
CA GLY A 94 -11.04 0.57 32.63
C GLY A 94 -11.37 1.58 31.52
N ALA A 95 -10.38 2.10 30.80
CA ALA A 95 -10.62 2.85 29.56
C ALA A 95 -10.91 1.90 28.39
N ASP A 96 -11.66 2.37 27.40
CA ASP A 96 -11.79 1.72 26.10
C ASP A 96 -10.52 1.93 25.27
N VAL A 97 -10.06 3.19 25.23
CA VAL A 97 -8.88 3.63 24.47
C VAL A 97 -7.89 4.28 25.42
N ALA A 98 -6.64 3.83 25.38
CA ALA A 98 -5.52 4.53 25.98
C ALA A 98 -4.40 4.77 24.95
N ILE A 99 -3.85 5.98 24.95
CA ILE A 99 -2.78 6.39 24.04
C ILE A 99 -1.61 6.98 24.82
N VAL A 100 -0.37 6.56 24.52
CA VAL A 100 0.85 7.30 24.88
C VAL A 100 1.49 7.86 23.62
N TYR A 101 1.64 9.17 23.53
CA TYR A 101 2.44 9.85 22.52
C TYR A 101 3.72 10.38 23.17
N TYR A 102 4.87 10.11 22.56
CA TYR A 102 6.17 10.61 23.02
C TYR A 102 6.91 11.28 21.86
N SER A 103 7.25 12.56 22.03
CA SER A 103 8.17 13.30 21.16
C SER A 103 9.44 13.67 21.94
N GLY A 104 10.60 13.30 21.39
CA GLY A 104 11.88 13.41 22.10
C GLY A 104 13.00 12.56 21.49
N HIS A 105 14.02 12.24 22.30
CA HIS A 105 15.07 11.30 21.94
C HIS A 105 14.68 9.86 22.33
N GLY A 106 14.92 8.92 21.42
CA GLY A 106 14.81 7.48 21.69
C GLY A 106 16.01 6.75 21.09
N MET A 107 16.29 5.55 21.59
CA MET A 107 17.41 4.73 21.11
C MET A 107 17.11 3.23 21.20
N GLU A 108 17.74 2.46 20.30
CA GLU A 108 17.82 1.01 20.38
C GLU A 108 19.12 0.56 21.09
N MET A 109 19.00 -0.44 21.96
CA MET A 109 20.11 -1.29 22.38
C MET A 109 19.68 -2.75 22.41
N ASN A 110 20.46 -3.66 21.79
CA ASN A 110 20.20 -5.10 21.77
C ASN A 110 18.77 -5.50 21.30
N GLY A 111 18.17 -4.74 20.37
CA GLY A 111 16.80 -4.95 19.91
C GLY A 111 15.70 -4.45 20.87
N GLN A 112 16.06 -3.83 21.99
CA GLN A 112 15.12 -3.15 22.90
C GLN A 112 15.13 -1.64 22.67
N ASN A 113 13.96 -1.03 22.79
CA ASN A 113 13.75 0.41 22.59
C ASN A 113 13.66 1.13 23.93
N PHE A 114 14.35 2.26 24.02
CA PHE A 114 14.41 3.11 25.20
C PHE A 114 14.05 4.56 24.83
N LEU A 115 13.24 5.19 25.67
CA LEU A 115 12.92 6.63 25.62
C LEU A 115 13.83 7.37 26.59
N LEU A 116 14.30 8.56 26.21
CA LEU A 116 15.27 9.32 27.00
C LEU A 116 14.61 10.43 27.83
N PRO A 117 14.76 10.40 29.16
CA PRO A 117 14.49 11.55 30.03
C PRO A 117 15.43 12.73 29.75
N THR A 118 15.06 13.94 30.21
CA THR A 118 15.88 15.15 30.03
C THR A 118 17.15 15.17 30.89
N ASP A 119 17.15 14.48 32.03
CA ASP A 119 18.25 14.37 32.99
C ASP A 119 19.23 13.19 32.71
N VAL A 120 19.08 12.50 31.58
CA VAL A 120 19.86 11.30 31.24
C VAL A 120 21.35 11.61 30.97
N GLN A 121 22.27 10.79 31.49
CA GLN A 121 23.72 10.97 31.45
C GLN A 121 24.47 9.70 31.02
N LEU A 122 24.18 9.21 29.81
CA LEU A 122 24.80 8.00 29.27
C LEU A 122 26.31 8.19 29.00
N LYS A 123 27.17 7.59 29.84
CA LYS A 123 28.64 7.55 29.70
C LYS A 123 29.12 6.20 29.20
N THR A 124 28.41 5.14 29.54
CA THR A 124 28.63 3.76 29.09
C THR A 124 27.33 3.13 28.58
N ASP A 125 27.46 2.00 27.90
CA ASP A 125 26.36 1.15 27.45
C ASP A 125 25.48 0.62 28.59
N LYS A 126 26.02 0.46 29.80
CA LYS A 126 25.27 -0.03 30.97
C LYS A 126 24.31 1.01 31.53
N ASP A 127 24.66 2.27 31.41
CA ASP A 127 23.88 3.39 31.97
C ASP A 127 22.50 3.49 31.30
N ILE A 128 22.31 2.88 30.12
CA ILE A 128 21.03 2.87 29.39
C ILE A 128 19.93 2.14 30.17
N GLU A 129 20.23 0.98 30.77
CA GLU A 129 19.24 0.21 31.55
C GLU A 129 18.89 0.90 32.88
N ASP A 130 19.86 1.60 33.47
CA ASP A 130 19.69 2.31 34.73
C ASP A 130 19.03 3.69 34.55
N GLU A 131 19.31 4.44 33.48
CA GLU A 131 18.91 5.84 33.34
C GLU A 131 17.78 6.10 32.32
N ALA A 132 17.62 5.27 31.29
CA ALA A 132 16.55 5.44 30.29
C ALA A 132 15.24 4.72 30.70
N ILE A 133 14.18 4.91 29.91
CA ILE A 133 12.87 4.26 30.11
C ILE A 133 12.63 3.25 29.00
N GLY A 134 12.61 1.95 29.32
CA GLY A 134 12.26 0.90 28.38
C GLY A 134 10.84 1.04 27.83
N LEU A 135 10.65 0.74 26.54
CA LEU A 135 9.35 0.78 25.87
C LEU A 135 8.35 -0.21 26.48
N ASP A 136 8.83 -1.31 27.05
CA ASP A 136 8.02 -2.28 27.81
C ASP A 136 7.33 -1.62 29.01
N ARG A 137 8.00 -0.68 29.71
CA ARG A 137 7.40 0.06 30.83
C ARG A 137 6.27 0.98 30.35
N VAL A 138 6.42 1.55 29.16
CA VAL A 138 5.39 2.38 28.52
C VAL A 138 4.20 1.53 28.07
N GLN A 139 4.45 0.39 27.45
CA GLN A 139 3.40 -0.58 27.08
C GLN A 139 2.61 -1.07 28.29
N ARG A 140 3.28 -1.38 29.42
CA ARG A 140 2.61 -1.73 30.68
C ARG A 140 1.64 -0.64 31.16
N SER A 141 1.95 0.65 30.97
CA SER A 141 1.04 1.74 31.37
C SER A 141 -0.30 1.78 30.61
N LEU A 142 -0.42 1.03 29.51
CA LEU A 142 -1.62 0.91 28.70
C LEU A 142 -2.43 -0.36 29.00
N GLU A 143 -1.92 -1.29 29.81
CA GLU A 143 -2.50 -2.64 29.94
C GLU A 143 -3.94 -2.66 30.44
N GLY A 144 -4.31 -1.69 31.27
CA GLY A 144 -5.65 -1.53 31.83
C GLY A 144 -6.75 -1.11 30.84
N ALA A 145 -6.39 -0.74 29.60
CA ALA A 145 -7.36 -0.40 28.55
C ALA A 145 -7.89 -1.64 27.80
N THR A 146 -9.13 -1.56 27.34
CA THR A 146 -9.94 -2.74 26.96
C THR A 146 -10.20 -2.93 25.47
N LYS A 147 -9.97 -1.92 24.60
CA LYS A 147 -10.19 -2.02 23.14
C LYS A 147 -9.02 -1.53 22.28
N LEU A 148 -8.31 -0.49 22.71
CA LEU A 148 -7.13 0.01 22.01
C LEU A 148 -6.05 0.47 22.99
N LYS A 149 -4.86 -0.06 22.80
CA LYS A 149 -3.60 0.39 23.40
C LYS A 149 -2.73 0.91 22.26
N LEU A 150 -2.45 2.21 22.23
CA LEU A 150 -1.65 2.80 21.14
C LEU A 150 -0.46 3.55 21.72
N VAL A 151 0.75 3.10 21.40
CA VAL A 151 1.98 3.87 21.63
C VAL A 151 2.36 4.55 20.32
N ILE A 152 2.62 5.86 20.36
CA ILE A 152 3.07 6.65 19.22
C ILE A 152 4.43 7.26 19.58
N LEU A 153 5.45 6.89 18.82
CA LEU A 153 6.84 7.30 19.03
C LEU A 153 7.26 8.28 17.93
N ASP A 154 7.13 9.57 18.21
CA ASP A 154 7.73 10.66 17.43
C ASP A 154 9.18 10.92 17.89
N ALA A 155 9.93 9.82 17.98
CA ALA A 155 11.24 9.77 18.60
C ALA A 155 12.19 8.87 17.83
N CYS A 156 12.80 9.45 16.79
CA CYS A 156 13.94 8.85 16.07
C CYS A 156 14.96 9.96 15.76
N ARG A 157 15.47 10.63 16.80
CA ARG A 157 16.55 11.61 16.66
C ARG A 157 17.90 10.93 16.78
N ASN A 158 18.87 11.40 15.99
CA ASN A 158 20.28 11.01 16.06
C ASN A 158 20.70 10.75 17.52
N ASN A 159 21.15 9.54 17.85
CA ASN A 159 21.56 9.23 19.22
C ASN A 159 22.71 10.19 19.60
N PRO A 160 22.48 11.19 20.47
CA PRO A 160 23.46 12.25 20.72
C PRO A 160 24.63 11.72 21.53
N PHE A 161 24.46 10.54 22.15
CA PHE A 161 25.45 9.83 22.93
C PHE A 161 26.31 8.86 22.07
N GLU A 162 26.00 8.65 20.77
CA GLU A 162 26.74 7.74 19.86
C GLU A 162 28.24 8.07 19.78
N GLN A 163 28.60 9.35 19.95
CA GLN A 163 29.98 9.85 19.86
C GLN A 163 30.67 10.04 21.22
N SER A 164 29.92 10.06 22.33
CA SER A 164 30.43 10.37 23.68
C SER A 164 30.49 9.17 24.63
N MET A 165 29.71 8.11 24.38
CA MET A 165 29.73 6.90 25.20
C MET A 165 30.98 6.05 24.99
N THR A 166 31.56 5.60 26.10
CA THR A 166 32.63 4.60 26.11
C THR A 166 32.01 3.19 26.07
N ARG A 167 32.21 2.48 24.95
CA ARG A 167 31.67 1.12 24.75
C ARG A 167 32.39 0.11 25.64
N SER A 168 31.66 -0.75 26.34
CA SER A 168 32.26 -1.94 26.97
C SER A 168 32.54 -3.01 25.91
N ILE A 169 33.53 -3.88 26.16
CA ILE A 169 34.05 -4.84 25.15
C ILE A 169 33.02 -5.93 24.78
N SER A 170 31.90 -6.03 25.51
CA SER A 170 30.92 -7.13 25.40
C SER A 170 29.61 -6.81 24.69
N THR A 171 29.27 -5.55 24.40
CA THR A 171 27.97 -5.20 23.79
C THR A 171 28.03 -5.14 22.26
N ARG A 172 27.00 -5.68 21.60
CA ARG A 172 26.80 -5.53 20.16
C ARG A 172 26.22 -4.14 19.88
N ALA A 173 26.33 -3.70 18.63
CA ALA A 173 26.18 -2.31 18.22
C ALA A 173 24.89 -1.62 18.74
N VAL A 174 25.08 -0.46 19.36
CA VAL A 174 24.05 0.59 19.43
C VAL A 174 23.82 1.08 17.99
N SER A 175 22.57 1.11 17.55
CA SER A 175 22.14 1.44 16.19
C SER A 175 21.55 2.85 16.11
N ARG A 176 21.16 3.27 14.90
CA ARG A 176 20.42 4.52 14.67
C ARG A 176 18.93 4.22 14.52
N GLY A 177 18.09 5.02 15.18
CA GLY A 177 16.64 4.81 15.21
C GLY A 177 16.23 3.84 16.31
N LEU A 178 15.03 3.27 16.15
CA LEU A 178 14.44 2.29 17.05
C LEU A 178 14.35 0.91 16.37
N ALA A 179 14.37 -0.16 17.17
CA ALA A 179 14.15 -1.53 16.74
C ALA A 179 12.69 -1.80 16.34
N ARG A 180 12.50 -2.84 15.52
CA ARG A 180 11.21 -3.52 15.34
C ARG A 180 10.74 -4.09 16.68
N VAL A 181 9.47 -3.90 16.99
CA VAL A 181 8.81 -4.44 18.19
C VAL A 181 7.68 -5.35 17.72
N GLU A 182 7.59 -6.56 18.28
CA GLU A 182 6.41 -7.42 18.11
C GLU A 182 5.62 -7.41 19.42
N PRO A 183 4.47 -6.72 19.50
CA PRO A 183 3.66 -6.68 20.71
C PRO A 183 3.11 -8.06 21.08
N GLU A 184 3.30 -8.48 22.34
CA GLU A 184 2.83 -9.77 22.84
C GLU A 184 1.31 -9.81 23.08
N SER A 185 0.67 -8.65 23.25
CA SER A 185 -0.77 -8.52 23.47
C SER A 185 -1.53 -8.18 22.18
N ALA A 186 -2.62 -8.89 21.91
CA ALA A 186 -3.66 -8.39 21.02
C ALA A 186 -4.16 -7.01 21.50
N ASP A 187 -4.56 -6.16 20.55
CA ASP A 187 -5.08 -4.80 20.76
C ASP A 187 -4.04 -3.74 21.16
N LEU A 188 -2.74 -4.08 21.07
CA LEU A 188 -1.63 -3.12 21.16
C LEU A 188 -1.04 -2.80 19.78
N LEU A 189 -1.02 -1.52 19.44
CA LEU A 189 -0.30 -0.95 18.30
C LEU A 189 0.85 -0.07 18.78
N VAL A 190 1.99 -0.15 18.08
CA VAL A 190 3.13 0.75 18.27
C VAL A 190 3.44 1.41 16.93
N ALA A 191 3.13 2.70 16.83
CA ALA A 191 3.37 3.53 15.64
C ALA A 191 4.69 4.31 15.81
N PHE A 192 5.57 4.19 14.82
CA PHE A 192 6.88 4.83 14.77
C PHE A 192 6.89 5.89 13.67
N ALA A 193 7.48 7.05 13.95
CA ALA A 193 7.64 8.13 12.98
C ALA A 193 8.48 7.75 11.74
N SER A 194 9.37 6.77 11.88
CA SER A 194 10.26 6.26 10.82
C SER A 194 10.42 4.76 11.00
N LYS A 195 10.70 4.01 9.93
CA LYS A 195 10.86 2.55 10.03
C LYS A 195 12.04 2.15 10.93
N ALA A 196 12.06 0.88 11.34
CA ALA A 196 13.16 0.37 12.16
C ALA A 196 14.53 0.61 11.50
N GLY A 197 15.48 1.13 12.28
CA GLY A 197 16.82 1.48 11.79
C GLY A 197 16.95 2.83 11.06
N THR A 198 15.90 3.66 10.97
CA THR A 198 15.98 5.00 10.35
C THR A 198 15.62 6.16 11.29
N VAL A 199 16.05 7.36 10.91
CA VAL A 199 15.88 8.62 11.64
C VAL A 199 14.55 9.28 11.20
N ALA A 200 13.87 9.99 12.09
CA ALA A 200 12.70 10.81 11.76
C ALA A 200 13.14 12.26 11.49
N LEU A 201 12.45 12.96 10.61
CA LEU A 201 12.78 14.34 10.25
C LEU A 201 12.04 15.31 11.17
N ASP A 202 12.75 16.32 11.66
CA ASP A 202 12.15 17.44 12.40
C ASP A 202 11.22 18.29 11.52
N GLY A 203 11.43 18.27 10.20
CA GLY A 203 10.76 19.12 9.23
C GLY A 203 11.31 20.56 9.22
N GLU A 204 10.78 21.38 8.31
CA GLU A 204 11.10 22.81 8.18
C GLU A 204 10.05 23.72 8.85
N GLY A 205 9.02 23.12 9.47
CA GLY A 205 7.85 23.81 10.02
C GLY A 205 7.86 23.96 11.55
N LYS A 206 6.72 24.38 12.11
CA LYS A 206 6.52 24.50 13.57
C LYS A 206 6.48 23.14 14.27
N ASN A 207 5.94 22.13 13.59
CA ASN A 207 5.70 20.78 14.10
C ASN A 207 6.40 19.76 13.19
N SER A 208 6.65 18.56 13.68
CA SER A 208 7.18 17.46 12.87
C SER A 208 6.21 17.08 11.73
N PRO A 209 6.70 16.54 10.59
CA PRO A 209 5.84 16.03 9.53
C PRO A 209 4.91 14.92 10.02
N PHE A 210 5.37 14.11 10.96
CA PHE A 210 4.60 13.00 11.55
C PHE A 210 3.49 13.51 12.47
N ALA A 211 3.77 14.42 13.40
CA ALA A 211 2.77 15.07 14.25
C ALA A 211 1.72 15.82 13.41
N THR A 212 2.16 16.52 12.36
CA THR A 212 1.26 17.22 11.43
C THR A 212 0.31 16.27 10.71
N ALA A 213 0.81 15.13 10.22
CA ALA A 213 -0.03 14.12 9.58
C ALA A 213 -0.94 13.38 10.59
N LEU A 214 -0.42 13.05 11.78
CA LEU A 214 -1.19 12.42 12.86
C LEU A 214 -2.40 13.27 13.25
N ALA A 215 -2.21 14.55 13.56
CA ALA A 215 -3.31 15.44 13.94
C ALA A 215 -4.36 15.64 12.84
N LYS A 216 -3.95 15.51 11.56
CA LYS A 216 -4.83 15.61 10.38
C LYS A 216 -5.70 14.37 10.17
N TYR A 217 -5.16 13.17 10.44
CA TYR A 217 -5.80 11.90 10.03
C TYR A 217 -6.18 10.97 11.18
N LEU A 218 -5.44 10.95 12.29
CA LEU A 218 -5.65 10.03 13.41
C LEU A 218 -7.03 10.23 14.05
N THR A 219 -7.53 11.46 14.04
CA THR A 219 -8.84 11.86 14.59
C THR A 219 -9.87 12.21 13.50
N GLU A 220 -9.67 11.73 12.26
CA GLU A 220 -10.62 11.94 11.16
C GLU A 220 -11.95 11.19 11.45
N PRO A 221 -13.11 11.86 11.43
CA PRO A 221 -14.41 11.23 11.71
C PRO A 221 -14.69 10.04 10.78
N GLY A 222 -15.13 8.92 11.35
CA GLY A 222 -15.51 7.72 10.58
C GLY A 222 -14.34 6.95 9.95
N VAL A 223 -13.08 7.26 10.29
CA VAL A 223 -11.91 6.53 9.78
C VAL A 223 -11.35 5.57 10.83
N ASP A 224 -11.21 4.30 10.48
CA ASP A 224 -10.58 3.29 11.33
C ASP A 224 -9.09 3.64 11.57
N VAL A 225 -8.61 3.44 12.80
CA VAL A 225 -7.25 3.81 13.22
C VAL A 225 -6.14 3.22 12.32
N ARG A 226 -6.32 2.04 11.70
CA ARG A 226 -5.35 1.48 10.75
C ARG A 226 -5.35 2.23 9.42
N ILE A 227 -6.53 2.62 8.93
CA ILE A 227 -6.67 3.44 7.72
C ILE A 227 -6.09 4.83 7.97
N ALA A 228 -6.35 5.41 9.14
CA ALA A 228 -5.79 6.68 9.56
C ALA A 228 -4.25 6.62 9.61
N LEU A 229 -3.66 5.62 10.26
CA LEU A 229 -2.21 5.43 10.29
C LEU A 229 -1.60 5.14 8.90
N GLY A 230 -2.36 4.51 8.01
CA GLY A 230 -2.01 4.40 6.58
C GLY A 230 -1.93 5.76 5.88
N LYS A 231 -2.97 6.60 6.02
CA LYS A 231 -2.98 7.98 5.52
C LYS A 231 -1.85 8.82 6.10
N VAL A 232 -1.53 8.66 7.40
CA VAL A 232 -0.39 9.30 8.06
C VAL A 232 0.93 8.91 7.38
N ARG A 233 1.16 7.61 7.15
CA ARG A 233 2.35 7.16 6.42
C ARG A 233 2.42 7.77 5.03
N ASP A 234 1.33 7.70 4.27
CA ASP A 234 1.32 8.12 2.87
C ASP A 234 1.53 9.65 2.73
N GLU A 235 0.96 10.46 3.63
CA GLU A 235 1.22 11.90 3.71
C GLU A 235 2.67 12.18 4.13
N VAL A 236 3.21 11.52 5.16
CA VAL A 236 4.61 11.74 5.60
C VAL A 236 5.59 11.35 4.50
N VAL A 237 5.39 10.21 3.84
CA VAL A 237 6.19 9.77 2.69
C VAL A 237 6.09 10.79 1.54
N SER A 238 4.93 11.41 1.34
CA SER A 238 4.73 12.50 0.37
C SER A 238 5.50 13.77 0.75
N VAL A 239 5.19 14.38 1.89
CA VAL A 239 5.75 15.69 2.28
C VAL A 239 7.25 15.65 2.61
N THR A 240 7.79 14.46 2.95
CA THR A 240 9.24 14.25 3.16
C THR A 240 9.96 13.73 1.92
N ASN A 241 9.29 13.61 0.75
CA ASN A 241 9.85 13.06 -0.48
C ASN A 241 10.50 11.66 -0.28
N ARG A 242 9.83 10.80 0.48
CA ARG A 242 10.27 9.47 0.94
C ARG A 242 11.51 9.49 1.88
N GLY A 243 11.88 10.65 2.40
CA GLY A 243 12.95 10.79 3.40
C GLY A 243 12.58 10.24 4.78
N GLN A 244 11.29 10.07 5.04
CA GLN A 244 10.74 9.45 6.25
C GLN A 244 9.57 8.54 5.88
N GLU A 245 9.53 7.34 6.45
CA GLU A 245 8.47 6.35 6.23
C GLU A 245 7.97 5.84 7.59
N PRO A 246 6.82 6.33 8.09
CA PRO A 246 6.22 5.81 9.31
C PRO A 246 5.87 4.33 9.21
N PHE A 247 5.97 3.62 10.32
CA PHE A 247 5.67 2.18 10.40
C PHE A 247 4.85 1.86 11.64
N VAL A 248 3.98 0.86 11.56
CA VAL A 248 3.16 0.40 12.70
C VAL A 248 3.36 -1.09 12.90
N TYR A 249 3.62 -1.49 14.15
CA TYR A 249 3.69 -2.89 14.57
C TYR A 249 2.54 -3.23 15.52
N GLY A 250 2.21 -4.52 15.61
CA GLY A 250 1.08 -5.03 16.40
C GLY A 250 -0.18 -5.29 15.57
N SER A 251 -1.26 -5.66 16.25
CA SER A 251 -2.53 -6.02 15.63
C SER A 251 -3.72 -5.68 16.53
N LEU A 252 -4.86 -5.40 15.90
CA LEU A 252 -6.15 -5.20 16.57
C LEU A 252 -7.05 -6.41 16.27
N GLY A 253 -7.80 -6.89 17.27
CA GLY A 253 -8.65 -8.08 17.23
C GLY A 253 -9.89 -7.96 16.34
N GLY A 254 -9.72 -7.70 15.04
CA GLY A 254 -10.76 -7.68 14.01
C GLY A 254 -11.71 -6.48 14.04
N ALA A 255 -11.99 -5.91 15.21
CA ALA A 255 -12.88 -4.76 15.38
C ALA A 255 -12.37 -3.52 14.61
N GLN A 256 -13.31 -2.67 14.17
CA GLN A 256 -13.00 -1.32 13.68
C GLN A 256 -12.95 -0.35 14.86
N ILE A 257 -11.94 0.53 14.91
CA ILE A 257 -11.74 1.47 16.02
C ILE A 257 -11.63 2.90 15.49
N PHE A 258 -12.61 3.73 15.85
CA PHE A 258 -12.72 5.13 15.46
C PHE A 258 -12.36 6.04 16.63
N LEU A 259 -11.37 6.92 16.47
CA LEU A 259 -10.86 7.76 17.55
C LEU A 259 -11.70 9.02 17.81
N ASN A 260 -12.50 9.47 16.85
CA ASN A 260 -13.38 10.63 16.98
C ASN A 260 -14.85 10.20 17.20
N ILE A 261 -15.51 10.76 18.22
CA ILE A 261 -16.91 10.44 18.61
C ILE A 261 -17.92 11.51 18.18
N LYS A 262 -17.51 12.56 17.47
CA LYS A 262 -18.45 13.57 16.96
C LYS A 262 -19.23 13.01 15.76
N GLU A 263 -20.22 12.16 16.06
CA GLU A 263 -21.25 11.80 15.11
C GLU A 263 -22.01 13.03 14.61
N VAL A 264 -22.41 12.95 13.35
CA VAL A 264 -23.13 13.95 12.59
C VAL A 264 -24.48 14.28 13.25
N ASN A 265 -24.52 15.36 14.03
CA ASN A 265 -25.75 15.92 14.58
C ASN A 265 -26.24 17.10 13.72
N ILE A 266 -26.96 16.79 12.64
CA ILE A 266 -27.70 17.82 11.89
C ILE A 266 -28.97 18.18 12.67
N ASN A 267 -28.91 19.27 13.44
CA ASN A 267 -30.07 19.92 14.04
C ASN A 267 -30.33 21.28 13.38
N ILE A 268 -31.30 21.33 12.48
CA ILE A 268 -31.75 22.58 11.86
C ILE A 268 -32.70 23.30 12.82
N THR A 269 -32.25 24.41 13.41
CA THR A 269 -33.14 25.38 14.09
C THR A 269 -32.75 26.81 13.72
N ASN A 270 -33.68 27.55 13.12
CA ASN A 270 -33.52 28.97 12.77
C ASN A 270 -33.82 29.88 13.97
N ASN A 271 -33.04 30.96 14.09
CA ASN A 271 -33.44 32.37 14.37
C ASN A 271 -32.56 33.10 15.39
N GLY A 272 -32.10 34.31 15.05
CA GLY A 272 -31.76 35.37 16.04
C GLY A 272 -30.33 35.94 15.97
N GLU A 273 -30.24 37.26 15.78
CA GLU A 273 -29.03 38.12 15.77
C GLU A 273 -28.29 38.12 17.15
N GLN A 274 -27.06 38.64 17.35
CA GLN A 274 -26.47 39.89 16.84
C GLN A 274 -24.94 40.04 17.15
N LEU A 275 -24.16 40.56 16.19
CA LEU A 275 -22.91 41.40 16.21
C LEU A 275 -22.01 41.39 17.49
N SER A 276 -20.66 41.45 17.49
CA SER A 276 -19.59 41.88 16.54
C SER A 276 -18.20 41.64 17.25
N PRO A 277 -17.03 42.22 16.87
CA PRO A 277 -16.57 42.80 15.60
C PRO A 277 -15.12 42.38 15.17
N ASN A 278 -14.91 41.99 13.91
CA ASN A 278 -13.65 42.21 13.16
C ASN A 278 -13.93 42.01 11.66
N SER A 279 -13.58 42.99 10.82
CA SER A 279 -14.24 43.18 9.53
C SER A 279 -13.74 42.28 8.39
N GLN A 280 -14.33 41.09 8.27
CA GLN A 280 -14.66 40.53 6.96
C GLN A 280 -16.10 40.96 6.61
N SER A 281 -16.39 41.30 5.35
CA SER A 281 -17.79 41.58 4.94
C SER A 281 -18.62 40.31 5.05
N ALA A 282 -19.95 40.42 5.20
CA ALA A 282 -20.82 39.24 5.22
C ALA A 282 -20.66 38.39 3.94
N ALA A 283 -20.46 39.05 2.79
CA ALA A 283 -20.10 38.40 1.54
C ALA A 283 -18.74 37.68 1.60
N ALA A 284 -17.74 38.25 2.26
CA ALA A 284 -16.44 37.61 2.43
C ALA A 284 -16.52 36.37 3.32
N ALA A 285 -17.21 36.44 4.46
CA ALA A 285 -17.37 35.32 5.38
C ALA A 285 -18.19 34.18 4.76
N ASP A 286 -19.34 34.51 4.15
CA ASP A 286 -20.16 33.51 3.45
C ASP A 286 -19.39 32.92 2.25
N TRP A 287 -18.56 33.72 1.54
CA TRP A 287 -17.70 33.22 0.47
C TRP A 287 -16.63 32.27 0.99
N GLN A 288 -15.96 32.56 2.12
CA GLN A 288 -14.97 31.64 2.71
C GLN A 288 -15.57 30.26 2.99
N ASN A 289 -16.83 30.20 3.41
CA ASN A 289 -17.51 28.94 3.71
C ASN A 289 -17.89 28.12 2.47
N ILE A 290 -18.09 28.75 1.30
CA ILE A 290 -18.56 28.06 0.07
C ILE A 290 -17.54 28.06 -1.08
N ARG A 291 -16.47 28.86 -1.02
CA ARG A 291 -15.50 29.05 -2.12
C ARG A 291 -14.78 27.77 -2.52
N ASP A 292 -14.75 26.78 -1.65
CA ASP A 292 -14.10 25.48 -1.86
C ASP A 292 -15.13 24.34 -2.08
N LEU A 293 -16.44 24.60 -1.91
CA LEU A 293 -17.54 23.61 -2.12
C LEU A 293 -18.01 23.55 -3.59
N ALA A 294 -18.19 22.34 -4.15
CA ALA A 294 -18.64 22.17 -5.54
C ALA A 294 -20.18 22.19 -5.71
N ASP A 295 -20.86 23.12 -5.02
CA ASP A 295 -22.32 23.18 -4.93
C ASP A 295 -22.87 24.41 -5.66
N LYS A 296 -23.67 24.20 -6.72
CA LYS A 296 -24.24 25.27 -7.53
C LYS A 296 -25.36 26.03 -6.82
N ASP A 297 -26.26 25.32 -6.14
CA ASP A 297 -27.40 25.93 -5.46
C ASP A 297 -26.94 26.85 -4.32
N LEU A 298 -25.86 26.48 -3.60
CA LEU A 298 -25.24 27.35 -2.60
C LEU A 298 -24.55 28.58 -3.20
N ILE A 299 -23.97 28.47 -4.40
CA ILE A 299 -23.33 29.61 -5.09
C ILE A 299 -24.38 30.55 -5.72
N ASP A 300 -25.49 30.01 -6.24
CA ASP A 300 -26.64 30.78 -6.69
C ASP A 300 -27.37 31.46 -5.53
N ALA A 301 -27.55 30.77 -4.40
CA ALA A 301 -28.07 31.38 -3.16
C ALA A 301 -27.14 32.48 -2.63
N PHE A 302 -25.83 32.30 -2.73
CA PHE A 302 -24.84 33.33 -2.42
C PHE A 302 -24.93 34.54 -3.36
N LEU A 303 -25.10 34.32 -4.67
CA LEU A 303 -25.34 35.40 -5.64
C LEU A 303 -26.67 36.13 -5.39
N ALA A 304 -27.73 35.41 -4.99
CA ALA A 304 -28.99 36.03 -4.61
C ALA A 304 -28.86 36.90 -3.35
N LYS A 305 -27.99 36.50 -2.39
CA LYS A 305 -27.75 37.19 -1.12
C LYS A 305 -26.75 38.36 -1.23
N HIS A 306 -25.70 38.22 -2.03
CA HIS A 306 -24.53 39.11 -2.08
C HIS A 306 -24.17 39.64 -3.47
N GLY A 307 -24.94 39.33 -4.52
CA GLY A 307 -24.67 39.72 -5.92
C GLY A 307 -24.72 41.23 -6.22
N SER A 308 -24.84 42.08 -5.22
CA SER A 308 -24.62 43.53 -5.29
C SER A 308 -23.16 43.92 -5.04
N ASP A 309 -22.34 43.04 -4.44
CA ASP A 309 -20.89 43.24 -4.29
C ASP A 309 -20.16 42.83 -5.60
N PRO A 310 -19.49 43.76 -6.30
CA PRO A 310 -18.89 43.47 -7.60
C PRO A 310 -17.77 42.42 -7.57
N VAL A 311 -17.06 42.29 -6.44
CA VAL A 311 -15.93 41.38 -6.30
C VAL A 311 -16.44 39.96 -6.08
N TYR A 312 -17.36 39.79 -5.13
CA TYR A 312 -17.90 38.47 -4.81
C TYR A 312 -18.87 37.95 -5.87
N LYS A 313 -19.60 38.83 -6.55
CA LYS A 313 -20.36 38.48 -7.75
C LYS A 313 -19.46 37.85 -8.83
N MET A 314 -18.37 38.53 -9.19
CA MET A 314 -17.43 38.05 -10.20
C MET A 314 -16.78 36.72 -9.82
N LEU A 315 -16.43 36.53 -8.55
CA LEU A 315 -15.88 35.27 -8.05
C LEU A 315 -16.89 34.11 -8.12
N ALA A 316 -18.14 34.35 -7.73
CA ALA A 316 -19.21 33.36 -7.79
C ALA A 316 -19.63 33.03 -9.23
N GLU A 317 -19.79 34.01 -10.11
CA GLU A 317 -20.07 33.80 -11.55
C GLU A 317 -18.94 33.03 -12.24
N LYS A 318 -17.66 33.35 -11.92
CA LYS A 318 -16.50 32.58 -12.38
C LYS A 318 -16.55 31.14 -11.87
N LYS A 319 -16.97 30.91 -10.63
CA LYS A 319 -17.06 29.56 -10.06
C LYS A 319 -18.20 28.74 -10.66
N LEU A 320 -19.38 29.32 -10.87
CA LEU A 320 -20.47 28.67 -11.61
C LEU A 320 -20.05 28.31 -13.04
N LYS A 321 -19.30 29.19 -13.71
CA LYS A 321 -18.72 28.89 -15.02
C LYS A 321 -17.75 27.70 -14.95
N LEU A 322 -16.82 27.69 -13.99
CA LEU A 322 -15.90 26.56 -13.79
C LEU A 322 -16.63 25.25 -13.43
N LEU A 323 -17.74 25.31 -12.69
CA LEU A 323 -18.57 24.14 -12.37
C LEU A 323 -19.39 23.67 -13.59
N ALA A 324 -19.83 24.56 -14.47
CA ALA A 324 -20.47 24.20 -15.73
C ALA A 324 -19.47 23.63 -16.75
N GLU A 325 -18.24 24.15 -16.79
CA GLU A 325 -17.12 23.60 -17.57
C GLU A 325 -16.68 22.23 -17.01
N ALA A 326 -16.66 22.06 -15.68
CA ALA A 326 -16.40 20.78 -15.02
C ALA A 326 -17.50 19.74 -15.29
N GLU A 327 -18.79 20.11 -15.26
CA GLU A 327 -19.90 19.22 -15.65
C GLU A 327 -19.83 18.79 -17.11
N GLN A 328 -19.34 19.65 -18.01
CA GLN A 328 -19.09 19.27 -19.41
C GLN A 328 -17.88 18.34 -19.56
N MET A 329 -16.97 18.31 -18.58
CA MET A 329 -15.84 17.36 -18.51
C MET A 329 -16.14 16.11 -17.68
N SER A 330 -17.20 16.09 -16.86
CA SER A 330 -17.52 14.99 -15.93
C SER A 330 -18.58 14.02 -16.47
N SER A 331 -18.60 13.76 -17.77
CA SER A 331 -19.46 12.70 -18.35
C SER A 331 -18.88 11.29 -18.20
N VAL A 332 -17.89 11.11 -17.32
CA VAL A 332 -17.33 9.82 -16.92
C VAL A 332 -17.09 9.87 -15.41
N THR A 333 -17.94 9.22 -14.64
CA THR A 333 -17.80 9.12 -13.18
C THR A 333 -16.62 8.20 -12.79
N PRO A 334 -16.12 8.22 -11.54
CA PRO A 334 -15.01 7.36 -11.14
C PRO A 334 -15.29 5.86 -11.29
N ASP A 335 -16.56 5.44 -11.16
CA ASP A 335 -17.00 4.08 -11.46
C ASP A 335 -17.11 3.84 -12.98
N GLU A 336 -17.48 4.82 -13.81
CA GLU A 336 -17.36 4.67 -15.27
C GLU A 336 -15.90 4.57 -15.73
N ILE A 337 -14.96 5.35 -15.16
CA ILE A 337 -13.52 5.24 -15.47
C ILE A 337 -12.99 3.85 -15.06
N ALA A 338 -13.33 3.41 -13.84
CA ALA A 338 -12.94 2.09 -13.36
C ALA A 338 -13.62 0.96 -14.16
N TRP A 339 -14.86 1.15 -14.60
CA TRP A 339 -15.55 0.19 -15.45
C TRP A 339 -14.97 0.17 -16.87
N ASP A 340 -14.57 1.30 -17.45
CA ASP A 340 -14.00 1.31 -18.81
C ASP A 340 -12.69 0.50 -18.88
N ALA A 341 -11.92 0.51 -17.78
CA ALA A 341 -10.75 -0.36 -17.60
C ALA A 341 -11.09 -1.84 -17.33
N LEU A 342 -12.28 -2.14 -16.77
CA LEU A 342 -12.67 -3.48 -16.29
C LEU A 342 -13.71 -4.21 -17.13
N LYS A 343 -14.44 -3.53 -18.04
CA LYS A 343 -15.53 -4.09 -18.86
C LYS A 343 -15.14 -5.21 -19.83
N GLN A 344 -13.83 -5.46 -19.98
CA GLN A 344 -13.26 -6.59 -20.73
C GLN A 344 -12.29 -7.44 -19.87
N SER A 345 -12.30 -7.24 -18.55
CA SER A 345 -11.41 -7.94 -17.62
C SER A 345 -11.82 -9.40 -17.44
N THR A 346 -10.82 -10.27 -17.34
CA THR A 346 -10.98 -11.65 -16.87
C THR A 346 -10.48 -11.84 -15.43
N ASP A 347 -10.06 -10.78 -14.75
CA ASP A 347 -9.74 -10.79 -13.32
C ASP A 347 -11.03 -10.62 -12.50
N ALA A 348 -11.59 -11.74 -12.04
CA ALA A 348 -12.76 -11.78 -11.16
C ALA A 348 -12.53 -10.98 -9.88
N ALA A 349 -11.32 -11.00 -9.31
CA ALA A 349 -11.01 -10.24 -8.09
C ALA A 349 -10.95 -8.72 -8.35
N ALA A 350 -10.58 -8.27 -9.55
CA ALA A 350 -10.67 -6.86 -9.93
C ALA A 350 -12.13 -6.40 -10.08
N LEU A 351 -12.97 -7.25 -10.67
CA LEU A 351 -14.42 -7.01 -10.76
C LEU A 351 -15.09 -7.03 -9.37
N THR A 352 -14.69 -7.92 -8.46
CA THR A 352 -15.16 -7.91 -7.07
C THR A 352 -14.73 -6.62 -6.35
N ARG A 353 -13.46 -6.21 -6.47
CA ARG A 353 -12.98 -4.93 -5.91
C ARG A 353 -13.72 -3.72 -6.48
N PHE A 354 -14.15 -3.79 -7.75
CA PHE A 354 -15.00 -2.77 -8.37
C PHE A 354 -16.39 -2.71 -7.72
N LEU A 355 -17.03 -3.87 -7.48
CA LEU A 355 -18.32 -3.95 -6.79
C LEU A 355 -18.25 -3.51 -5.32
N GLU A 356 -17.19 -3.87 -4.61
CA GLU A 356 -16.94 -3.43 -3.23
C GLU A 356 -16.71 -1.91 -3.14
N ARG A 357 -16.04 -1.33 -4.15
CA ARG A 357 -15.70 0.10 -4.20
C ARG A 357 -16.83 0.99 -4.75
N TYR A 358 -17.66 0.44 -5.64
CA TYR A 358 -18.76 1.15 -6.31
C TYR A 358 -20.07 0.34 -6.24
N PRO A 359 -20.62 0.10 -5.04
CA PRO A 359 -21.75 -0.81 -4.82
C PRO A 359 -23.07 -0.34 -5.45
N ASP A 360 -23.14 0.92 -5.89
CA ASP A 360 -24.29 1.55 -6.56
C ASP A 360 -24.01 1.89 -8.05
N SER A 361 -22.89 1.43 -8.61
CA SER A 361 -22.56 1.68 -10.02
C SER A 361 -23.64 1.15 -10.97
N LYS A 362 -23.93 1.90 -12.03
CA LYS A 362 -24.80 1.44 -13.13
C LYS A 362 -24.30 0.16 -13.80
N HIS A 363 -23.02 -0.15 -13.66
CA HIS A 363 -22.37 -1.35 -14.20
C HIS A 363 -22.33 -2.53 -13.23
N LYS A 364 -22.89 -2.40 -12.03
CA LYS A 364 -22.96 -3.47 -11.03
C LYS A 364 -23.46 -4.80 -11.60
N ALA A 365 -24.62 -4.80 -12.27
CA ALA A 365 -25.20 -6.01 -12.83
C ALA A 365 -24.33 -6.61 -13.95
N GLU A 366 -23.59 -5.78 -14.69
CA GLU A 366 -22.67 -6.19 -15.75
C GLU A 366 -21.39 -6.81 -15.15
N ALA A 367 -20.86 -6.22 -14.07
CA ALA A 367 -19.75 -6.74 -13.29
C ALA A 367 -20.10 -8.05 -12.58
N GLU A 368 -21.26 -8.12 -11.91
CA GLU A 368 -21.79 -9.34 -11.29
C GLU A 368 -21.99 -10.46 -12.34
N GLN A 369 -22.47 -10.12 -13.54
CA GLN A 369 -22.61 -11.08 -14.64
C GLN A 369 -21.25 -11.52 -15.20
N GLN A 370 -20.26 -10.64 -15.29
CA GLN A 370 -18.89 -11.02 -15.70
C GLN A 370 -18.21 -11.88 -14.64
N ILE A 371 -18.32 -11.55 -13.34
CA ILE A 371 -17.86 -12.41 -12.25
C ILE A 371 -18.53 -13.77 -12.33
N ALA A 372 -19.86 -13.85 -12.50
CA ALA A 372 -20.58 -15.11 -12.65
C ALA A 372 -20.27 -15.88 -13.96
N ALA A 373 -19.61 -15.25 -14.93
CA ALA A 373 -19.08 -15.90 -16.14
C ALA A 373 -17.59 -16.29 -16.02
N LEU A 374 -16.87 -15.70 -15.06
CA LEU A 374 -15.50 -16.05 -14.66
C LEU A 374 -15.47 -17.05 -13.49
N GLU A 375 -16.55 -17.13 -12.71
CA GLU A 375 -16.86 -18.28 -11.89
C GLU A 375 -16.82 -19.53 -12.78
N PRO A 376 -16.21 -20.63 -12.31
CA PRO A 376 -16.18 -21.87 -13.07
C PRO A 376 -17.60 -22.30 -13.45
N GLN A 377 -17.79 -22.73 -14.70
CA GLN A 377 -19.08 -23.18 -15.22
C GLN A 377 -19.83 -24.03 -14.18
N LYS A 378 -21.05 -23.60 -13.80
CA LYS A 378 -21.90 -24.31 -12.84
C LYS A 378 -22.02 -25.80 -13.23
N GLY A 379 -21.33 -26.66 -12.48
CA GLY A 379 -21.18 -28.09 -12.79
C GLY A 379 -19.73 -28.61 -12.75
N LEU A 380 -18.71 -27.73 -12.74
CA LEU A 380 -17.32 -28.11 -12.46
C LEU A 380 -17.16 -28.52 -10.99
N ASN A 381 -16.87 -29.80 -10.75
CA ASN A 381 -16.44 -30.32 -9.45
C ASN A 381 -14.94 -30.05 -9.27
N ILE A 382 -14.60 -29.25 -8.27
CA ILE A 382 -13.23 -28.81 -7.99
C ILE A 382 -12.49 -29.69 -6.98
N SER A 383 -13.18 -30.59 -6.28
CA SER A 383 -12.55 -31.57 -5.40
C SER A 383 -12.85 -32.98 -5.91
N GLN A 384 -11.84 -33.63 -6.46
CA GLN A 384 -11.99 -34.98 -7.03
C GLN A 384 -12.20 -36.05 -5.95
N THR A 385 -11.76 -35.77 -4.71
CA THR A 385 -11.77 -36.70 -3.58
C THR A 385 -12.66 -36.24 -2.41
N GLY A 386 -13.07 -34.97 -2.38
CA GLY A 386 -13.80 -34.35 -1.28
C GLY A 386 -15.12 -33.68 -1.69
N LYS A 387 -15.59 -32.79 -0.83
CA LYS A 387 -16.76 -31.93 -1.05
C LYS A 387 -16.35 -30.68 -1.82
N ASP A 388 -17.12 -30.38 -2.86
CA ASP A 388 -17.11 -29.08 -3.50
C ASP A 388 -17.73 -28.03 -2.55
N THR A 389 -16.92 -27.11 -2.03
CA THR A 389 -17.32 -26.07 -1.07
C THR A 389 -16.85 -24.68 -1.51
N GLN A 390 -17.45 -23.64 -0.94
CA GLN A 390 -17.05 -22.26 -1.24
C GLN A 390 -15.58 -22.00 -0.87
N ALA A 391 -15.13 -22.45 0.31
CA ALA A 391 -13.73 -22.33 0.71
C ALA A 391 -12.77 -22.99 -0.28
N SER A 392 -13.16 -24.15 -0.83
CA SER A 392 -12.40 -24.82 -1.88
C SER A 392 -12.33 -23.95 -3.14
N ARG A 393 -13.44 -23.34 -3.60
CA ARG A 393 -13.48 -22.44 -4.76
C ARG A 393 -12.60 -21.22 -4.55
N ASP A 394 -12.71 -20.59 -3.38
CA ASP A 394 -11.93 -19.42 -3.00
C ASP A 394 -10.43 -19.75 -2.94
N CYS A 395 -10.05 -20.93 -2.45
CA CYS A 395 -8.67 -21.40 -2.45
C CYS A 395 -8.11 -21.59 -3.88
N TYR A 396 -8.87 -22.18 -4.80
CA TYR A 396 -8.48 -22.27 -6.21
C TYR A 396 -8.34 -20.87 -6.86
N LEU A 397 -9.20 -19.91 -6.51
CA LEU A 397 -9.14 -18.53 -7.03
C LEU A 397 -7.98 -17.71 -6.45
N LEU A 398 -7.59 -17.94 -5.20
CA LEU A 398 -6.58 -17.12 -4.49
C LEU A 398 -5.17 -17.74 -4.53
N ALA A 399 -5.08 -19.07 -4.58
CA ALA A 399 -3.82 -19.81 -4.48
C ALA A 399 -3.68 -20.93 -5.51
N GLY A 400 -4.54 -21.01 -6.53
CA GLY A 400 -4.38 -21.97 -7.61
C GLY A 400 -3.11 -21.75 -8.43
N GLU A 401 -2.47 -22.84 -8.87
CA GLU A 401 -1.39 -22.76 -9.86
C GLU A 401 -1.99 -22.35 -11.23
N PRO A 402 -1.33 -21.47 -12.00
CA PRO A 402 -1.80 -21.08 -13.33
C PRO A 402 -2.09 -22.30 -14.22
N GLN A 403 -3.34 -22.40 -14.68
CA GLN A 403 -3.87 -23.50 -15.51
C GLN A 403 -3.86 -24.92 -14.89
N SER A 404 -3.70 -25.05 -13.57
CA SER A 404 -3.76 -26.37 -12.91
C SER A 404 -5.15 -27.01 -12.87
N MET A 405 -6.20 -26.24 -13.16
CA MET A 405 -7.56 -26.71 -13.29
C MET A 405 -8.26 -26.05 -14.50
N PRO A 406 -8.88 -26.81 -15.41
CA PRO A 406 -9.70 -26.24 -16.49
C PRO A 406 -10.83 -25.38 -15.95
N GLY A 407 -11.01 -24.19 -16.51
CA GLY A 407 -12.02 -23.22 -16.07
C GLY A 407 -11.64 -22.38 -14.85
N PHE A 408 -10.40 -22.51 -14.33
CA PHE A 408 -9.84 -21.61 -13.31
C PHE A 408 -8.62 -20.87 -13.83
N VAL A 409 -8.60 -19.55 -13.61
CA VAL A 409 -7.39 -18.72 -13.79
C VAL A 409 -6.64 -18.70 -12.47
N GLY A 410 -5.60 -19.53 -12.35
CA GLY A 410 -4.73 -19.56 -11.17
C GLY A 410 -3.87 -18.31 -11.02
N VAL A 411 -3.35 -18.09 -9.80
CA VAL A 411 -2.62 -16.87 -9.42
C VAL A 411 -1.11 -17.06 -9.58
N ASN A 412 -0.46 -16.08 -10.22
CA ASN A 412 0.99 -15.97 -10.26
C ASN A 412 1.53 -15.78 -8.84
N PHE A 413 2.48 -16.62 -8.42
CA PHE A 413 3.02 -16.63 -7.07
C PHE A 413 3.46 -15.26 -6.54
N LEU A 414 4.08 -14.41 -7.37
CA LEU A 414 4.53 -13.07 -6.98
C LEU A 414 3.39 -12.05 -6.76
N LYS A 415 2.16 -12.39 -7.17
CA LYS A 415 0.93 -11.59 -6.98
C LYS A 415 -0.04 -12.24 -5.99
N LEU A 416 0.37 -13.31 -5.30
CA LEU A 416 -0.48 -14.06 -4.37
C LEU A 416 -0.67 -13.27 -3.07
N ASP A 417 -1.90 -12.88 -2.77
CA ASP A 417 -2.29 -12.30 -1.47
C ASP A 417 -2.32 -13.40 -0.41
N SER A 418 -1.19 -13.59 0.27
CA SER A 418 -1.00 -14.67 1.23
C SER A 418 -2.00 -14.64 2.38
N ALA A 419 -2.33 -13.46 2.92
CA ALA A 419 -3.26 -13.33 4.04
C ALA A 419 -4.68 -13.81 3.68
N ARG A 420 -5.19 -13.42 2.51
CA ARG A 420 -6.49 -13.90 2.01
C ARG A 420 -6.45 -15.38 1.63
N ALA A 421 -5.40 -15.79 0.91
CA ALA A 421 -5.22 -17.16 0.45
C ALA A 421 -5.12 -18.17 1.61
N LEU A 422 -4.35 -17.84 2.66
CA LEU A 422 -4.19 -18.67 3.85
C LEU A 422 -5.54 -18.98 4.51
N THR A 423 -6.39 -17.96 4.66
CA THR A 423 -7.70 -18.10 5.30
C THR A 423 -8.60 -19.05 4.50
N ALA A 424 -8.73 -18.84 3.19
CA ALA A 424 -9.53 -19.69 2.32
C ALA A 424 -9.00 -21.12 2.22
N CYS A 425 -7.70 -21.29 2.00
CA CYS A 425 -7.09 -22.61 1.82
C CYS A 425 -7.00 -23.44 3.11
N ALA A 426 -6.79 -22.81 4.27
CA ALA A 426 -6.84 -23.52 5.54
C ALA A 426 -8.25 -24.07 5.81
N GLN A 427 -9.30 -23.29 5.53
CA GLN A 427 -10.67 -23.79 5.62
C GLN A 427 -10.94 -24.90 4.59
N ALA A 428 -10.50 -24.74 3.34
CA ALA A 428 -10.67 -25.75 2.29
C ALA A 428 -10.02 -27.09 2.66
N VAL A 429 -8.79 -27.07 3.19
CA VAL A 429 -8.08 -28.28 3.66
C VAL A 429 -8.75 -28.88 4.90
N ASN A 430 -9.29 -28.08 5.81
CA ASN A 430 -10.05 -28.61 6.95
C ASN A 430 -11.35 -29.31 6.52
N GLU A 431 -12.00 -28.82 5.46
CA GLU A 431 -13.19 -29.44 4.87
C GLU A 431 -12.86 -30.68 4.02
N ASN A 432 -11.66 -30.71 3.40
CA ASN A 432 -11.19 -31.72 2.45
C ASN A 432 -9.71 -32.13 2.69
N PRO A 433 -9.38 -32.80 3.82
CA PRO A 433 -7.99 -33.02 4.25
C PRO A 433 -7.17 -33.98 3.37
N ASP A 434 -7.86 -34.75 2.53
CA ASP A 434 -7.32 -35.73 1.58
C ASP A 434 -7.22 -35.17 0.14
N ASP A 435 -7.66 -33.94 -0.11
CA ASP A 435 -7.47 -33.28 -1.40
C ASP A 435 -6.06 -32.67 -1.47
N MET A 436 -5.13 -33.42 -2.06
CA MET A 436 -3.72 -33.02 -2.14
C MET A 436 -3.49 -31.79 -3.02
N MET A 437 -4.47 -31.37 -3.84
CA MET A 437 -4.37 -30.11 -4.58
C MET A 437 -4.65 -28.91 -3.67
N LEU A 438 -5.68 -29.00 -2.81
CA LEU A 438 -5.92 -28.02 -1.75
C LEU A 438 -4.76 -27.94 -0.75
N VAL A 439 -4.18 -29.08 -0.36
CA VAL A 439 -2.99 -29.11 0.51
C VAL A 439 -1.79 -28.41 -0.17
N ASN A 440 -1.56 -28.63 -1.47
CA ASN A 440 -0.55 -27.88 -2.22
C ASN A 440 -0.82 -26.37 -2.22
N MET A 441 -2.07 -25.95 -2.44
CA MET A 441 -2.44 -24.53 -2.46
C MET A 441 -2.28 -23.84 -1.10
N LEU A 442 -2.57 -24.54 0.00
CA LEU A 442 -2.24 -24.07 1.34
C LEU A 442 -0.72 -23.87 1.49
N GLY A 443 0.09 -24.81 1.00
CA GLY A 443 1.55 -24.67 0.91
C GLY A 443 1.98 -23.41 0.15
N ARG A 444 1.37 -23.12 -1.01
CA ARG A 444 1.64 -21.89 -1.80
C ARG A 444 1.30 -20.61 -1.04
N ALA A 445 0.19 -20.61 -0.30
CA ALA A 445 -0.23 -19.47 0.49
C ALA A 445 0.74 -19.21 1.67
N GLN A 446 1.24 -20.27 2.30
CA GLN A 446 2.27 -20.22 3.37
C GLN A 446 3.61 -19.74 2.84
N ASP A 447 4.05 -20.27 1.70
CA ASP A 447 5.29 -19.90 1.00
C ASP A 447 5.32 -18.41 0.62
N ALA A 448 4.23 -17.92 0.00
CA ALA A 448 4.04 -16.49 -0.26
C ALA A 448 3.97 -15.64 1.03
N GLY A 449 3.47 -16.23 2.13
CA GLY A 449 3.51 -15.66 3.48
C GLY A 449 4.87 -15.73 4.18
N ARG A 450 5.86 -16.39 3.57
CA ARG A 450 7.20 -16.71 4.13
C ARG A 450 7.20 -17.65 5.33
N ASP A 451 6.13 -18.42 5.51
CA ASP A 451 6.07 -19.54 6.45
C ASP A 451 6.58 -20.82 5.77
N TYR A 452 7.91 -20.85 5.56
CA TYR A 452 8.53 -21.90 4.76
C TYR A 452 8.49 -23.29 5.43
N VAL A 453 8.39 -23.35 6.77
CA VAL A 453 8.33 -24.62 7.51
C VAL A 453 7.01 -25.33 7.25
N GLU A 454 5.89 -24.63 7.42
CA GLU A 454 4.58 -25.20 7.13
C GLU A 454 4.34 -25.37 5.63
N ALA A 455 4.88 -24.47 4.79
CA ALA A 455 4.86 -24.63 3.34
C ALA A 455 5.54 -25.92 2.89
N ARG A 456 6.76 -26.21 3.38
CA ARG A 456 7.45 -27.48 3.10
C ARG A 456 6.62 -28.65 3.59
N HIS A 457 6.05 -28.59 4.79
CA HIS A 457 5.24 -29.68 5.35
C HIS A 457 4.06 -30.02 4.43
N ASN A 458 3.29 -29.01 4.02
CA ASN A 458 2.14 -29.20 3.14
C ASN A 458 2.53 -29.60 1.72
N TYR A 459 3.59 -29.03 1.14
CA TYR A 459 4.10 -29.49 -0.15
C TYR A 459 4.59 -30.94 -0.09
N GLN A 460 5.26 -31.37 0.98
CA GLN A 460 5.71 -32.77 1.14
C GLN A 460 4.51 -33.71 1.27
N LYS A 461 3.54 -33.40 2.13
CA LYS A 461 2.29 -34.17 2.27
C LYS A 461 1.58 -34.32 0.92
N ALA A 462 1.45 -33.23 0.17
CA ALA A 462 0.81 -33.24 -1.13
C ALA A 462 1.61 -34.03 -2.19
N ALA A 463 2.94 -33.90 -2.22
CA ALA A 463 3.81 -34.62 -3.15
C ALA A 463 3.84 -36.14 -2.88
N ASP A 464 3.89 -36.54 -1.61
CA ASP A 464 3.79 -37.94 -1.17
C ASP A 464 2.42 -38.53 -1.54
N GLY A 465 1.36 -37.72 -1.48
CA GLY A 465 0.03 -38.03 -2.00
C GLY A 465 -0.10 -37.95 -3.54
N GLY A 466 1.00 -37.78 -4.27
CA GLY A 466 1.06 -37.83 -5.74
C GLY A 466 0.83 -36.48 -6.45
N ASN A 467 0.74 -35.36 -5.73
CA ASN A 467 0.58 -34.05 -6.35
C ASN A 467 1.89 -33.56 -6.99
N MET A 468 1.94 -33.54 -8.33
CA MET A 468 3.13 -33.13 -9.06
C MET A 468 3.42 -31.63 -9.00
N TYR A 469 2.44 -30.76 -8.69
CA TYR A 469 2.69 -29.32 -8.48
C TYR A 469 3.41 -29.07 -7.14
N ALA A 470 3.03 -29.81 -6.10
CA ALA A 470 3.73 -29.78 -4.82
C ALA A 470 5.18 -30.27 -4.94
N LEU A 471 5.41 -31.33 -5.74
CA LEU A 471 6.75 -31.83 -6.03
C LEU A 471 7.61 -30.77 -6.76
N THR A 472 7.02 -29.97 -7.66
CA THR A 472 7.74 -28.87 -8.32
C THR A 472 7.98 -27.68 -7.41
N ASN A 473 7.13 -27.43 -6.42
CA ASN A 473 7.35 -26.36 -5.45
C ASN A 473 8.45 -26.73 -4.44
N LEU A 474 8.52 -28.00 -4.00
CA LEU A 474 9.69 -28.54 -3.29
C LEU A 474 10.98 -28.48 -4.13
N ALA A 475 10.87 -28.71 -5.45
CA ALA A 475 12.00 -28.59 -6.35
C ALA A 475 12.58 -27.16 -6.36
N TRP A 476 11.72 -26.13 -6.35
CA TRP A 476 12.16 -24.74 -6.22
C TRP A 476 12.80 -24.42 -4.86
N PHE A 477 12.26 -24.96 -3.76
CA PHE A 477 12.90 -24.86 -2.43
C PHE A 477 14.32 -25.43 -2.45
N SER A 478 14.52 -26.55 -3.12
CA SER A 478 15.82 -27.20 -3.32
C SER A 478 16.76 -26.38 -4.21
N VAL A 479 16.27 -25.84 -5.33
CA VAL A 479 17.07 -25.04 -6.28
C VAL A 479 17.55 -23.72 -5.69
N TYR A 480 16.71 -23.04 -4.90
CA TYR A 480 17.06 -21.73 -4.33
C TYR A 480 17.55 -21.79 -2.88
N GLY A 481 17.43 -22.92 -2.19
CA GLY A 481 17.75 -23.03 -0.77
C GLY A 481 16.81 -22.19 0.11
N THR A 482 15.53 -22.05 -0.28
CA THR A 482 14.54 -21.17 0.37
C THR A 482 14.43 -21.43 1.87
N ASP A 483 14.60 -22.69 2.28
CA ASP A 483 14.44 -23.17 3.64
C ASP A 483 15.48 -24.26 3.99
N GLY A 484 16.65 -24.20 3.36
CA GLY A 484 17.72 -25.19 3.50
C GLY A 484 18.97 -24.83 2.70
N ALA A 485 19.88 -25.79 2.55
CA ALA A 485 21.01 -25.64 1.64
C ALA A 485 20.53 -25.76 0.18
N VAL A 486 21.19 -25.03 -0.73
CA VAL A 486 20.98 -25.16 -2.18
C VAL A 486 21.42 -26.55 -2.65
N ASP A 487 20.49 -27.32 -3.23
CA ASP A 487 20.74 -28.58 -3.94
C ASP A 487 19.97 -28.55 -5.28
N VAL A 488 20.61 -27.96 -6.30
CA VAL A 488 20.04 -27.85 -7.65
C VAL A 488 19.87 -29.22 -8.31
N ASP A 489 20.68 -30.20 -7.93
CA ASP A 489 20.63 -31.55 -8.49
C ASP A 489 19.43 -32.34 -7.95
N GLN A 490 19.09 -32.18 -6.67
CA GLN A 490 17.84 -32.68 -6.09
C GLN A 490 16.63 -31.97 -6.69
N GLY A 491 16.67 -30.64 -6.83
CA GLY A 491 15.63 -29.86 -7.51
C GLY A 491 15.38 -30.35 -8.93
N ARG A 492 16.44 -30.50 -9.74
CA ARG A 492 16.38 -31.06 -11.10
C ARG A 492 15.74 -32.44 -11.14
N ARG A 493 16.10 -33.36 -10.24
CA ARG A 493 15.48 -34.70 -10.18
C ARG A 493 13.99 -34.64 -9.91
N MET A 494 13.53 -33.74 -9.04
CA MET A 494 12.11 -33.53 -8.75
C MET A 494 11.37 -32.92 -9.96
N PHE A 495 11.95 -31.94 -10.65
CA PHE A 495 11.39 -31.44 -11.92
C PHE A 495 11.33 -32.52 -13.01
N GLU A 496 12.38 -33.33 -13.17
CA GLU A 496 12.38 -34.46 -14.10
C GLU A 496 11.27 -35.47 -13.80
N GLN A 497 11.03 -35.77 -12.52
CA GLN A 497 9.94 -36.67 -12.10
C GLN A 497 8.57 -36.08 -12.46
N ALA A 498 8.30 -34.83 -12.09
CA ALA A 498 7.06 -34.14 -12.44
C ALA A 498 6.86 -34.02 -13.96
N ALA A 499 7.92 -33.69 -14.71
CA ALA A 499 7.90 -33.54 -16.16
C ALA A 499 7.60 -34.86 -16.89
N LYS A 500 8.20 -35.97 -16.42
CA LYS A 500 7.94 -37.34 -16.91
C LYS A 500 6.53 -37.83 -16.55
N ALA A 501 5.97 -37.36 -15.43
CA ALA A 501 4.57 -37.56 -15.07
C ALA A 501 3.58 -36.68 -15.87
N GLY A 502 4.08 -35.87 -16.82
CA GLY A 502 3.26 -35.03 -17.70
C GLY A 502 2.94 -33.64 -17.14
N ASN A 503 3.36 -33.29 -15.92
CA ASN A 503 3.04 -31.99 -15.33
C ASN A 503 3.68 -30.83 -16.14
N ALA A 504 2.85 -29.96 -16.72
CA ALA A 504 3.30 -28.89 -17.60
C ALA A 504 4.19 -27.85 -16.89
N TYR A 505 3.95 -27.59 -15.60
CA TYR A 505 4.79 -26.69 -14.80
C TYR A 505 6.17 -27.29 -14.52
N GLY A 506 6.25 -28.59 -14.23
CA GLY A 506 7.50 -29.33 -14.12
C GLY A 506 8.29 -29.40 -15.43
N GLN A 507 7.60 -29.57 -16.56
CA GLN A 507 8.21 -29.46 -17.89
C GLN A 507 8.77 -28.05 -18.15
N ALA A 508 8.00 -27.00 -17.87
CA ALA A 508 8.46 -25.61 -18.03
C ALA A 508 9.62 -25.26 -17.09
N SER A 509 9.61 -25.76 -15.85
CA SER A 509 10.67 -25.53 -14.85
C SER A 509 11.97 -26.28 -15.21
N LEU A 510 11.86 -27.50 -15.73
CA LEU A 510 13.02 -28.23 -16.27
C LEU A 510 13.57 -27.55 -17.53
N GLY A 511 12.69 -27.07 -18.41
CA GLY A 511 13.06 -26.26 -19.56
C GLY A 511 13.81 -24.98 -19.17
N TRP A 512 13.39 -24.33 -18.07
CA TRP A 512 14.06 -23.15 -17.53
C TRP A 512 15.50 -23.46 -17.08
N LEU A 513 15.72 -24.56 -16.34
CA LEU A 513 17.05 -24.96 -15.90
C LEU A 513 18.03 -25.15 -17.07
N TYR A 514 17.60 -25.81 -18.15
CA TYR A 514 18.41 -25.97 -19.37
C TYR A 514 18.57 -24.65 -20.15
N ARG A 515 17.55 -23.78 -20.16
CA ARG A 515 17.61 -22.47 -20.83
C ARG A 515 18.63 -21.53 -20.17
N GLU A 516 18.68 -21.50 -18.84
CA GLU A 516 19.59 -20.62 -18.10
C GLU A 516 20.98 -21.25 -17.85
N GLY A 517 21.11 -22.57 -17.90
CA GLY A 517 22.32 -23.27 -17.45
C GLY A 517 22.55 -23.12 -15.94
N TYR A 518 21.47 -23.11 -15.16
CA TYR A 518 21.52 -22.75 -13.74
C TYR A 518 22.20 -23.83 -12.89
N GLY A 519 22.96 -23.41 -11.86
CA GLY A 519 23.47 -24.30 -10.82
C GLY A 519 24.44 -25.40 -11.28
N GLY A 520 25.19 -25.18 -12.37
CA GLY A 520 26.15 -26.14 -12.91
C GLY A 520 25.59 -27.06 -14.00
N ILE A 521 24.31 -26.91 -14.35
CA ILE A 521 23.72 -27.52 -15.55
C ILE A 521 24.26 -26.79 -16.79
N ALA A 522 24.64 -27.51 -17.85
CA ALA A 522 25.03 -26.88 -19.10
C ALA A 522 23.81 -26.22 -19.77
N GLN A 523 23.97 -25.00 -20.29
CA GLN A 523 22.93 -24.35 -21.10
C GLN A 523 22.70 -25.15 -22.39
N ASP A 524 21.46 -25.57 -22.62
CA ASP A 524 21.03 -26.35 -23.77
C ASP A 524 19.66 -25.85 -24.24
N TYR A 525 19.66 -25.08 -25.33
CA TYR A 525 18.44 -24.51 -25.89
C TYR A 525 17.59 -25.55 -26.63
N ASP A 526 18.18 -26.60 -27.20
CA ASP A 526 17.43 -27.64 -27.92
C ASP A 526 16.61 -28.47 -26.93
N GLU A 527 17.23 -28.88 -25.82
CA GLU A 527 16.59 -29.59 -24.71
C GLU A 527 15.57 -28.70 -24.00
N ALA A 528 15.89 -27.42 -23.75
CA ALA A 528 14.94 -26.46 -23.19
C ALA A 528 13.71 -26.29 -24.10
N ALA A 529 13.91 -26.06 -25.40
CA ALA A 529 12.84 -25.90 -26.37
C ALA A 529 11.95 -27.15 -26.45
N ARG A 530 12.53 -28.35 -26.33
CA ARG A 530 11.78 -29.60 -26.28
C ARG A 530 10.85 -29.68 -25.06
N TRP A 531 11.34 -29.32 -23.87
CA TRP A 531 10.53 -29.31 -22.65
C TRP A 531 9.44 -28.23 -22.67
N TYR A 532 9.78 -27.01 -23.12
CA TYR A 532 8.80 -25.95 -23.26
C TYR A 532 7.73 -26.25 -24.32
N GLN A 533 8.06 -26.93 -25.43
CA GLN A 533 7.06 -27.39 -26.40
C GLN A 533 6.08 -28.40 -25.81
N LEU A 534 6.54 -29.34 -24.95
CA LEU A 534 5.65 -30.27 -24.26
C LEU A 534 4.66 -29.55 -23.35
N ALA A 535 5.13 -28.55 -22.59
CA ALA A 535 4.26 -27.73 -21.73
C ALA A 535 3.30 -26.83 -22.55
N ALA A 536 3.79 -26.22 -23.63
CA ALA A 536 2.99 -25.37 -24.52
C ALA A 536 1.88 -26.14 -25.23
N ASN A 537 2.14 -27.39 -25.63
CA ASN A 537 1.13 -28.28 -26.24
C ASN A 537 0.02 -28.68 -25.27
N GLN A 538 0.22 -28.51 -23.95
CA GLN A 538 -0.82 -28.75 -22.92
C GLN A 538 -1.64 -27.49 -22.58
N GLY A 539 -1.33 -26.34 -23.19
CA GLY A 539 -2.00 -25.06 -22.89
C GLY A 539 -1.14 -24.04 -22.14
N TYR A 540 0.00 -24.47 -21.56
CA TYR A 540 0.72 -23.67 -20.55
C TYR A 540 1.25 -22.36 -21.13
N ALA A 541 0.58 -21.25 -20.81
CA ALA A 541 0.74 -19.98 -21.53
C ALA A 541 2.16 -19.40 -21.41
N ASN A 542 2.81 -19.55 -20.25
CA ASN A 542 4.21 -19.14 -20.07
C ASN A 542 5.18 -19.96 -20.95
N ALA A 543 4.90 -21.26 -21.13
CA ALA A 543 5.67 -22.07 -22.07
C ALA A 543 5.37 -21.72 -23.52
N MET A 544 4.12 -21.39 -23.88
CA MET A 544 3.78 -20.86 -25.21
C MET A 544 4.54 -19.55 -25.51
N ALA A 545 4.62 -18.63 -24.53
CA ALA A 545 5.39 -17.39 -24.64
C ALA A 545 6.90 -17.66 -24.80
N THR A 546 7.42 -18.68 -24.11
CA THR A 546 8.83 -19.08 -24.22
C THR A 546 9.14 -19.78 -25.56
N VAL A 547 8.22 -20.60 -26.08
CA VAL A 547 8.30 -21.17 -27.45
C VAL A 547 8.25 -20.07 -28.50
N ALA A 548 7.40 -19.06 -28.31
CA ALA A 548 7.37 -17.88 -29.18
C ALA A 548 8.70 -17.12 -29.17
N TRP A 549 9.34 -16.99 -28.00
CA TRP A 549 10.68 -16.39 -27.87
C TRP A 549 11.77 -17.22 -28.57
N PHE A 550 11.77 -18.55 -28.42
CA PHE A 550 12.70 -19.45 -29.14
C PHE A 550 12.59 -19.28 -30.68
N TYR A 551 11.37 -19.25 -31.23
CA TYR A 551 11.14 -18.94 -32.64
C TYR A 551 11.59 -17.51 -33.03
N ARG A 552 11.54 -16.54 -32.11
CA ARG A 552 11.95 -15.15 -32.38
C ARG A 552 13.46 -15.00 -32.51
N GLU A 553 14.19 -15.61 -31.59
CA GLU A 553 15.65 -15.50 -31.52
C GLU A 553 16.35 -16.52 -32.42
N GLY A 554 15.75 -17.69 -32.66
CA GLY A 554 16.39 -18.82 -33.34
C GLY A 554 17.22 -19.70 -32.40
N LEU A 555 16.74 -19.86 -31.16
CA LEU A 555 17.41 -20.62 -30.09
C LEU A 555 16.61 -21.90 -29.82
N GLY A 556 17.20 -23.08 -29.98
CA GLY A 556 16.52 -24.37 -29.81
C GLY A 556 15.47 -24.71 -30.88
N LEU A 557 15.10 -23.72 -31.69
CA LEU A 557 14.14 -23.77 -32.79
C LEU A 557 14.64 -22.88 -33.94
N PRO A 558 14.29 -23.19 -35.20
CA PRO A 558 14.62 -22.31 -36.32
C PRO A 558 13.94 -20.95 -36.16
N LYS A 559 14.64 -19.87 -36.55
CA LYS A 559 14.09 -18.51 -36.47
C LYS A 559 12.92 -18.32 -37.43
N ASP A 560 11.74 -18.07 -36.89
CA ASP A 560 10.49 -17.83 -37.62
C ASP A 560 9.60 -16.83 -36.85
N LEU A 561 9.54 -15.59 -37.33
CA LEU A 561 8.76 -14.53 -36.69
C LEU A 561 7.24 -14.75 -36.81
N THR A 562 6.78 -15.49 -37.81
CA THR A 562 5.36 -15.79 -38.01
C THR A 562 4.89 -16.87 -37.03
N GLN A 563 5.71 -17.90 -36.79
CA GLN A 563 5.49 -18.86 -35.70
C GLN A 563 5.58 -18.17 -34.34
N SER A 564 6.56 -17.29 -34.14
CA SER A 564 6.69 -16.49 -32.92
C SER A 564 5.41 -15.70 -32.61
N LEU A 565 4.90 -14.92 -33.57
CA LEU A 565 3.65 -14.17 -33.42
C LEU A 565 2.45 -15.09 -33.14
N SER A 566 2.35 -16.24 -33.82
CA SER A 566 1.29 -17.23 -33.61
C SER A 566 1.31 -17.81 -32.18
N TRP A 567 2.48 -18.13 -31.65
CA TRP A 567 2.62 -18.65 -30.28
C TRP A 567 2.41 -17.58 -29.22
N TYR A 568 2.88 -16.34 -29.42
CA TYR A 568 2.55 -15.23 -28.52
C TYR A 568 1.04 -14.96 -28.50
N LYS A 569 0.34 -15.07 -29.63
CA LYS A 569 -1.12 -14.90 -29.67
C LYS A 569 -1.83 -15.94 -28.79
N LYS A 570 -1.48 -17.23 -28.93
CA LYS A 570 -2.03 -18.30 -28.08
C LYS A 570 -1.70 -18.10 -26.60
N ALA A 571 -0.48 -17.66 -26.29
CA ALA A 571 -0.05 -17.39 -24.92
C ALA A 571 -0.83 -16.23 -24.28
N ALA A 572 -1.05 -15.14 -25.02
CA ALA A 572 -1.84 -14.00 -24.57
C ALA A 572 -3.33 -14.34 -24.41
N GLU A 573 -3.90 -15.13 -25.33
CA GLU A 573 -5.25 -15.71 -25.19
C GLU A 573 -5.35 -16.66 -23.98
N GLY A 574 -4.25 -17.34 -23.62
CA GLY A 574 -4.10 -18.14 -22.40
C GLY A 574 -3.74 -17.34 -21.13
N GLY A 575 -3.73 -16.00 -21.19
CA GLY A 575 -3.52 -15.11 -20.04
C GLY A 575 -2.07 -14.72 -19.71
N ASP A 576 -1.08 -15.07 -20.53
CA ASP A 576 0.32 -14.68 -20.26
C ASP A 576 0.55 -13.18 -20.59
N VAL A 577 0.92 -12.43 -19.56
CA VAL A 577 1.13 -10.97 -19.61
C VAL A 577 2.36 -10.58 -20.44
N ASN A 578 3.43 -11.39 -20.39
CA ASN A 578 4.63 -11.14 -21.18
C ASN A 578 4.34 -11.33 -22.67
N ALA A 579 3.46 -12.28 -23.01
CA ALA A 579 2.99 -12.48 -24.37
C ALA A 579 2.11 -11.33 -24.87
N MET A 580 1.20 -10.78 -24.05
CA MET A 580 0.44 -9.57 -24.41
C MET A 580 1.38 -8.41 -24.75
N SER A 581 2.37 -8.15 -23.88
CA SER A 581 3.38 -7.11 -24.08
C SER A 581 4.26 -7.38 -25.31
N SER A 582 4.59 -8.65 -25.56
CA SER A 582 5.37 -9.09 -26.74
C SER A 582 4.58 -8.97 -28.05
N LEU A 583 3.26 -9.17 -28.04
CA LEU A 583 2.38 -8.88 -29.18
C LEU A 583 2.34 -7.38 -29.46
N GLY A 584 2.18 -6.56 -28.42
CA GLY A 584 2.25 -5.10 -28.54
C GLY A 584 3.54 -4.67 -29.26
N TRP A 585 4.67 -5.21 -28.81
CA TRP A 585 5.99 -4.94 -29.41
C TRP A 585 6.15 -5.51 -30.82
N ALA A 586 5.60 -6.69 -31.10
CA ALA A 586 5.63 -7.29 -32.44
C ALA A 586 4.82 -6.47 -33.45
N TYR A 587 3.61 -6.03 -33.10
CA TYR A 587 2.81 -5.13 -33.93
C TYR A 587 3.45 -3.74 -34.07
N GLN A 588 4.05 -3.19 -33.01
CA GLN A 588 4.78 -1.92 -33.07
C GLN A 588 5.96 -1.96 -34.04
N ASN A 589 6.62 -3.12 -34.21
CA ASN A 589 7.86 -3.23 -35.00
C ASN A 589 7.71 -4.06 -36.30
N GLY A 590 6.51 -4.55 -36.62
CA GLY A 590 6.27 -5.37 -37.82
C GLY A 590 6.98 -6.73 -37.78
N LEU A 591 6.93 -7.42 -36.64
CA LEU A 591 7.63 -8.70 -36.44
C LEU A 591 6.68 -9.87 -36.67
N GLY A 592 6.85 -10.56 -37.81
CA GLY A 592 5.96 -11.64 -38.24
C GLY A 592 4.62 -11.17 -38.81
N THR A 593 4.43 -9.86 -38.93
CA THR A 593 3.24 -9.17 -39.43
C THR A 593 3.62 -7.77 -39.92
N GLU A 594 2.71 -7.05 -40.56
CA GLU A 594 2.92 -5.63 -40.90
C GLU A 594 2.87 -4.76 -39.64
N GLN A 595 3.59 -3.63 -39.64
CA GLN A 595 3.59 -2.69 -38.51
C GLN A 595 2.20 -2.07 -38.32
N ASN A 596 1.65 -2.17 -37.11
CA ASN A 596 0.33 -1.66 -36.76
C ASN A 596 0.30 -1.12 -35.31
N TYR A 597 0.37 0.20 -35.17
CA TYR A 597 0.35 0.84 -33.85
C TYR A 597 -1.00 0.76 -33.12
N VAL A 598 -2.12 0.54 -33.83
CA VAL A 598 -3.46 0.41 -33.21
C VAL A 598 -3.60 -0.95 -32.53
N GLU A 599 -3.19 -2.02 -33.21
CA GLU A 599 -3.08 -3.35 -32.59
C GLU A 599 -2.05 -3.33 -31.45
N ALA A 600 -0.89 -2.69 -31.67
CA ALA A 600 0.13 -2.56 -30.62
C ALA A 600 -0.43 -1.94 -29.34
N LYS A 601 -1.15 -0.81 -29.47
CA LYS A 601 -1.83 -0.12 -28.36
C LYS A 601 -2.83 -1.05 -27.67
N THR A 602 -3.68 -1.74 -28.45
CA THR A 602 -4.70 -2.65 -27.92
C THR A 602 -4.09 -3.79 -27.08
N TRP A 603 -2.93 -4.33 -27.48
CA TRP A 603 -2.23 -5.35 -26.71
C TRP A 603 -1.50 -4.80 -25.48
N TYR A 604 -0.93 -3.60 -25.56
CA TYR A 604 -0.38 -2.91 -24.39
C TYR A 604 -1.47 -2.52 -23.36
N GLU A 605 -2.66 -2.11 -23.79
CA GLU A 605 -3.79 -1.83 -22.89
C GLU A 605 -4.23 -3.09 -22.14
N LYS A 606 -4.33 -4.25 -22.82
CA LYS A 606 -4.62 -5.54 -22.18
C LYS A 606 -3.57 -5.90 -21.13
N ALA A 607 -2.28 -5.74 -21.44
CA ALA A 607 -1.18 -6.00 -20.51
C ALA A 607 -1.17 -5.01 -19.32
N ALA A 608 -1.40 -3.72 -19.58
CA ALA A 608 -1.48 -2.69 -18.56
C ALA A 608 -2.65 -2.92 -17.58
N ASN A 609 -3.81 -3.37 -18.07
CA ASN A 609 -4.98 -3.68 -17.24
C ASN A 609 -4.72 -4.82 -16.23
N VAL A 610 -3.77 -5.73 -16.52
CA VAL A 610 -3.32 -6.79 -15.60
C VAL A 610 -2.03 -6.44 -14.85
N GLY A 611 -1.62 -5.16 -14.90
CA GLY A 611 -0.54 -4.58 -14.09
C GLY A 611 0.85 -4.64 -14.72
N ASP A 612 0.98 -4.71 -16.05
CA ASP A 612 2.29 -4.66 -16.70
C ASP A 612 2.84 -3.23 -16.80
N SER A 613 3.86 -2.93 -15.99
CA SER A 613 4.47 -1.59 -15.92
C SER A 613 5.27 -1.20 -17.18
N TYR A 614 5.72 -2.20 -17.96
CA TYR A 614 6.37 -1.98 -19.24
C TYR A 614 5.38 -1.46 -20.30
N SER A 615 4.23 -2.14 -20.45
CA SER A 615 3.15 -1.74 -21.35
C SER A 615 2.52 -0.41 -20.96
N MET A 616 2.32 -0.14 -19.66
CA MET A 616 1.92 1.19 -19.18
C MET A 616 2.90 2.28 -19.64
N ALA A 617 4.20 2.04 -19.54
CA ALA A 617 5.21 3.01 -19.99
C ALA A 617 5.23 3.18 -21.52
N LEU A 618 4.93 2.14 -22.29
CA LEU A 618 4.82 2.23 -23.76
C LEU A 618 3.53 2.92 -24.22
N LEU A 619 2.42 2.79 -23.48
CA LEU A 619 1.23 3.62 -23.68
C LEU A 619 1.54 5.09 -23.40
N GLY A 620 2.26 5.38 -22.31
CA GLY A 620 2.81 6.71 -22.03
C GLY A 620 3.61 7.25 -23.21
N TRP A 621 4.51 6.44 -23.76
CA TRP A 621 5.32 6.80 -24.93
C TRP A 621 4.49 7.04 -26.21
N PHE A 622 3.46 6.24 -26.50
CA PHE A 622 2.58 6.47 -27.64
C PHE A 622 1.90 7.85 -27.60
N TYR A 623 1.38 8.24 -26.43
CA TYR A 623 0.80 9.57 -26.22
C TYR A 623 1.86 10.68 -26.19
N ASP A 624 3.07 10.39 -25.71
CA ASP A 624 4.19 11.34 -25.65
C ASP A 624 4.69 11.73 -27.06
N ILE A 625 4.83 10.76 -27.97
CA ILE A 625 5.32 11.01 -29.33
C ILE A 625 4.22 11.14 -30.40
N GLY A 626 2.96 10.88 -30.06
CA GLY A 626 1.84 10.94 -30.99
C GLY A 626 1.90 9.90 -32.12
N THR A 627 2.29 8.66 -31.78
CA THR A 627 2.38 7.55 -32.74
C THR A 627 1.31 6.50 -32.42
N GLY A 628 0.47 6.18 -33.41
CA GLY A 628 -0.73 5.36 -33.22
C GLY A 628 -1.90 6.07 -32.54
N VAL A 629 -1.64 7.21 -31.90
CA VAL A 629 -2.60 8.10 -31.24
C VAL A 629 -2.23 9.56 -31.51
N THR A 630 -3.15 10.50 -31.29
CA THR A 630 -2.80 11.92 -31.23
C THR A 630 -1.87 12.18 -30.04
N GLN A 631 -0.86 13.03 -30.22
CA GLN A 631 0.04 13.44 -29.12
C GLN A 631 -0.75 14.13 -28.00
N ASP A 632 -0.57 13.65 -26.77
CA ASP A 632 -1.19 14.19 -25.56
C ASP A 632 -0.26 13.95 -24.37
N TYR A 633 0.50 14.99 -23.98
CA TYR A 633 1.42 14.91 -22.85
C TYR A 633 0.72 14.71 -21.50
N ALA A 634 -0.57 15.05 -21.35
CA ALA A 634 -1.30 14.84 -20.11
C ALA A 634 -1.70 13.36 -19.97
N GLN A 635 -2.14 12.72 -21.06
CA GLN A 635 -2.31 11.26 -21.11
C GLN A 635 -0.98 10.53 -20.93
N ALA A 636 0.09 11.00 -21.59
CA ALA A 636 1.43 10.45 -21.41
C ALA A 636 1.86 10.48 -19.93
N ARG A 637 1.67 11.62 -19.25
CA ARG A 637 1.97 11.79 -17.82
C ARG A 637 1.18 10.79 -16.96
N THR A 638 -0.13 10.65 -17.17
CA THR A 638 -0.97 9.69 -16.41
C THR A 638 -0.46 8.26 -16.56
N TRP A 639 -0.17 7.81 -17.79
CA TRP A 639 0.35 6.46 -18.05
C TRP A 639 1.75 6.25 -17.45
N TYR A 640 2.63 7.25 -17.53
CA TYR A 640 3.94 7.18 -16.89
C TYR A 640 3.85 7.21 -15.35
N GLU A 641 2.90 7.94 -14.76
CA GLU A 641 2.62 7.93 -13.30
C GLU A 641 2.15 6.54 -12.85
N MET A 642 1.24 5.91 -13.59
CA MET A 642 0.81 4.53 -13.34
C MET A 642 1.99 3.55 -13.43
N ALA A 643 2.79 3.65 -14.50
CA ALA A 643 3.97 2.80 -14.69
C ALA A 643 5.04 3.00 -13.60
N ALA A 644 5.27 4.24 -13.18
CA ALA A 644 6.21 4.58 -12.11
C ALA A 644 5.74 4.05 -10.74
N ASN A 645 4.44 4.14 -10.44
CA ASN A 645 3.84 3.52 -9.26
C ASN A 645 3.95 1.99 -9.29
N ALA A 646 3.94 1.39 -10.48
CA ALA A 646 4.25 -0.03 -10.72
C ALA A 646 5.75 -0.34 -10.89
N GLY A 647 6.64 0.58 -10.49
CA GLY A 647 8.10 0.36 -10.40
C GLY A 647 8.91 0.62 -11.68
N SER A 648 8.32 1.18 -12.74
CA SER A 648 9.04 1.43 -14.01
C SER A 648 10.00 2.62 -13.91
N ALA A 649 11.29 2.35 -13.75
CA ALA A 649 12.36 3.37 -13.73
C ALA A 649 12.44 4.17 -15.05
N TYR A 650 12.11 3.55 -16.19
CA TYR A 650 12.00 4.21 -17.49
C TYR A 650 10.84 5.22 -17.52
N ALA A 651 9.69 4.90 -16.91
CA ALA A 651 8.59 5.85 -16.80
C ALA A 651 8.95 7.05 -15.91
N MET A 652 9.63 6.80 -14.78
CA MET A 652 10.18 7.87 -13.92
C MET A 652 11.12 8.79 -14.71
N GLY A 653 11.97 8.22 -15.58
CA GLY A 653 12.87 8.97 -16.44
C GLY A 653 12.15 9.87 -17.45
N ASN A 654 10.96 9.47 -17.91
CA ASN A 654 10.12 10.28 -18.79
C ASN A 654 9.29 11.33 -18.03
N LEU A 655 8.77 11.01 -16.84
CA LEU A 655 8.13 12.00 -15.95
C LEU A 655 9.06 13.16 -15.64
N SER A 656 10.33 12.86 -15.36
CA SER A 656 11.37 13.88 -15.17
C SER A 656 11.39 14.92 -16.29
N ARG A 657 11.36 14.47 -17.56
CA ARG A 657 11.34 15.35 -18.73
C ARG A 657 10.02 16.12 -18.86
N LEU A 658 8.88 15.50 -18.57
CA LEU A 658 7.57 16.16 -18.62
C LEU A 658 7.47 17.29 -17.58
N TYR A 659 7.95 17.07 -16.35
CA TYR A 659 8.01 18.10 -15.32
C TYR A 659 9.08 19.16 -15.59
N ASP A 660 10.25 18.83 -16.17
CA ASP A 660 11.28 19.83 -16.47
C ASP A 660 10.79 20.85 -17.52
N TYR A 661 10.13 20.36 -18.57
CA TYR A 661 9.65 21.18 -19.69
C TYR A 661 8.21 21.69 -19.54
N GLY A 662 7.45 21.25 -18.53
CA GLY A 662 6.05 21.61 -18.35
C GLY A 662 5.15 21.06 -19.46
N LEU A 663 5.33 19.79 -19.82
CA LEU A 663 4.59 19.11 -20.87
C LEU A 663 3.47 18.27 -20.24
N GLY A 664 2.21 18.62 -20.50
CA GLY A 664 1.06 17.96 -19.85
C GLY A 664 0.91 18.26 -18.36
N THR A 665 1.67 19.23 -17.85
CA THR A 665 1.71 19.71 -16.47
C THR A 665 2.36 21.11 -16.43
N LYS A 666 2.48 21.74 -15.26
CA LYS A 666 3.32 22.94 -15.09
C LYS A 666 4.78 22.52 -14.97
N ALA A 667 5.70 23.35 -15.46
CA ALA A 667 7.12 23.12 -15.28
C ALA A 667 7.50 23.19 -13.78
N ASP A 668 8.14 22.14 -13.28
CA ASP A 668 8.62 22.01 -11.90
C ASP A 668 9.97 21.29 -11.89
N ALA A 669 11.05 22.05 -11.69
CA ALA A 669 12.40 21.53 -11.69
C ALA A 669 12.71 20.62 -10.49
N LYS A 670 12.01 20.78 -9.36
CA LYS A 670 12.23 19.94 -8.16
C LYS A 670 11.60 18.58 -8.35
N GLU A 671 10.35 18.56 -8.83
CA GLU A 671 9.64 17.32 -9.14
C GLU A 671 10.32 16.57 -10.30
N ALA A 672 10.81 17.30 -11.31
CA ALA A 672 11.62 16.73 -12.38
C ALA A 672 12.89 16.04 -11.88
N VAL A 673 13.61 16.67 -10.94
CA VAL A 673 14.82 16.12 -10.32
C VAL A 673 14.49 14.94 -9.39
N ARG A 674 13.37 14.98 -8.66
CA ARG A 674 12.88 13.85 -7.85
C ARG A 674 12.66 12.61 -8.71
N TRP A 675 12.00 12.76 -9.87
CA TRP A 675 11.80 11.67 -10.82
C TRP A 675 13.08 11.21 -11.52
N ALA A 676 14.02 12.11 -11.83
CA ALA A 676 15.33 11.75 -12.38
C ALA A 676 16.14 10.89 -11.40
N ALA A 677 16.17 11.27 -10.11
CA ALA A 677 16.86 10.52 -9.08
C ALA A 677 16.23 9.14 -8.90
N ALA A 678 14.89 9.06 -8.77
CA ALA A 678 14.17 7.80 -8.66
C ALA A 678 14.38 6.87 -9.88
N SER A 679 14.48 7.43 -11.08
CA SER A 679 14.81 6.70 -12.32
C SER A 679 16.23 6.09 -12.26
N ILE A 680 17.23 6.86 -11.84
CA ILE A 680 18.61 6.37 -11.68
C ILE A 680 18.70 5.32 -10.56
N GLU A 681 18.06 5.55 -9.42
CA GLU A 681 18.04 4.64 -8.26
C GLU A 681 17.28 3.35 -8.56
N GLY A 682 16.23 3.43 -9.39
CA GLY A 682 15.53 2.28 -9.97
C GLY A 682 16.29 1.58 -11.11
N GLY A 683 17.52 2.03 -11.42
CA GLY A 683 18.43 1.35 -12.34
C GLY A 683 18.25 1.68 -13.83
N ASP A 684 17.67 2.82 -14.21
CA ASP A 684 17.58 3.26 -15.61
C ASP A 684 18.96 3.70 -16.15
N PRO A 685 19.62 2.92 -17.04
CA PRO A 685 20.92 3.29 -17.58
C PRO A 685 20.82 4.40 -18.64
N ALA A 686 19.66 4.56 -19.30
CA ALA A 686 19.45 5.56 -20.32
C ALA A 686 19.31 6.96 -19.69
N LYS A 687 18.54 7.09 -18.60
CA LYS A 687 18.46 8.37 -17.85
C LYS A 687 19.80 8.74 -17.22
N LEU A 688 20.51 7.78 -16.63
CA LEU A 688 21.86 7.98 -16.10
C LEU A 688 22.82 8.47 -17.19
N GLN A 689 22.81 7.83 -18.37
CA GLN A 689 23.67 8.21 -19.48
C GLN A 689 23.28 9.57 -20.09
N GLU A 690 21.98 9.89 -20.17
CA GLU A 690 21.50 11.19 -20.65
C GLU A 690 22.01 12.34 -19.76
N LEU A 691 21.83 12.21 -18.44
CA LEU A 691 22.31 13.19 -17.47
C LEU A 691 23.82 13.40 -17.52
N LYS A 692 24.58 12.35 -17.86
CA LYS A 692 26.04 12.41 -17.93
C LYS A 692 26.60 12.93 -19.26
N SER A 693 25.97 12.57 -20.37
CA SER A 693 26.48 12.85 -21.72
C SER A 693 25.78 14.00 -22.44
N GLN A 694 24.56 14.36 -22.03
CA GLN A 694 23.76 15.41 -22.63
C GLN A 694 23.11 16.33 -21.55
N PRO A 695 23.87 16.96 -20.62
CA PRO A 695 23.30 17.90 -19.64
C PRO A 695 22.47 19.04 -20.26
N SER A 696 22.72 19.38 -21.53
CA SER A 696 21.97 20.35 -22.31
C SER A 696 20.51 19.97 -22.59
N ASN A 697 20.14 18.69 -22.45
CA ASN A 697 18.77 18.18 -22.61
C ASN A 697 17.84 18.52 -21.42
N PHE A 698 18.38 19.20 -20.41
CA PHE A 698 17.66 19.62 -19.22
C PHE A 698 17.63 21.14 -19.12
N THR A 699 16.61 21.71 -18.46
CA THR A 699 16.58 23.16 -18.26
C THR A 699 17.67 23.62 -17.29
N PRO A 700 18.06 24.91 -17.33
CA PRO A 700 18.96 25.47 -16.31
C PRO A 700 18.40 25.40 -14.89
N ALA A 701 17.08 25.31 -14.72
CA ALA A 701 16.44 25.14 -13.42
C ALA A 701 16.66 23.71 -12.89
N PHE A 702 16.37 22.69 -13.71
CA PHE A 702 16.65 21.29 -13.38
C PHE A 702 18.11 21.07 -12.99
N ARG A 703 19.07 21.57 -13.77
CA ARG A 703 20.49 21.34 -13.46
C ARG A 703 20.90 21.91 -12.10
N LYS A 704 20.34 23.06 -11.71
CA LYS A 704 20.57 23.64 -10.38
C LYS A 704 19.93 22.80 -9.27
N GLU A 705 18.67 22.40 -9.44
CA GLU A 705 18.00 21.54 -8.45
C GLU A 705 18.69 20.16 -8.32
N MET A 706 19.25 19.61 -9.41
CA MET A 706 20.01 18.35 -9.37
C MET A 706 21.33 18.51 -8.59
N GLN A 707 22.08 19.59 -8.81
CA GLN A 707 23.26 19.91 -7.99
C GLN A 707 22.88 20.15 -6.52
N ALA A 708 21.73 20.77 -6.25
CA ALA A 708 21.22 20.97 -4.89
C ALA A 708 20.91 19.63 -4.21
N LEU A 709 20.18 18.72 -4.88
CA LEU A 709 19.89 17.37 -4.37
C LEU A 709 21.18 16.57 -4.11
N LEU A 710 22.13 16.58 -5.04
CA LEU A 710 23.41 15.90 -4.88
C LEU A 710 24.24 16.48 -3.72
N LYS A 711 24.09 17.76 -3.43
CA LYS A 711 24.76 18.46 -2.33
C LYS A 711 24.12 18.14 -0.97
N ASP A 712 22.80 18.20 -0.90
CA ASP A 712 22.01 17.81 0.27
C ASP A 712 22.31 16.36 0.68
N ARG A 713 22.32 15.43 -0.29
CA ARG A 713 22.66 14.02 -0.07
C ARG A 713 24.15 13.73 0.16
N GLY A 714 25.00 14.77 0.23
CA GLY A 714 26.43 14.66 0.53
C GLY A 714 27.30 14.06 -0.57
N PHE A 715 26.80 13.93 -1.80
CA PHE A 715 27.55 13.42 -2.94
C PHE A 715 28.39 14.51 -3.65
N TYR A 716 27.99 15.77 -3.54
CA TYR A 716 28.59 16.91 -4.24
C TYR A 716 28.88 18.07 -3.28
N SER A 717 30.06 18.69 -3.39
CA SER A 717 30.48 19.81 -2.52
C SER A 717 30.63 21.16 -3.24
N GLY A 718 30.46 21.19 -4.56
CA GLY A 718 30.70 22.36 -5.40
C GLY A 718 29.60 23.44 -5.35
N PRO A 719 29.70 24.46 -6.22
CA PRO A 719 28.65 25.47 -6.40
C PRO A 719 27.38 24.89 -7.05
N VAL A 720 26.24 25.53 -6.79
CA VAL A 720 24.96 25.24 -7.46
C VAL A 720 24.72 26.29 -8.53
N ASP A 721 25.35 26.11 -9.68
CA ASP A 721 25.39 27.04 -10.82
C ASP A 721 24.60 26.54 -12.04
N GLY A 722 24.32 25.24 -12.10
CA GLY A 722 23.71 24.54 -13.22
C GLY A 722 24.73 24.04 -14.25
N ASP A 723 26.02 24.01 -13.94
CA ASP A 723 27.07 23.46 -14.81
C ASP A 723 27.46 22.02 -14.40
N PHE A 724 27.32 21.08 -15.32
CA PHE A 724 27.58 19.66 -15.07
C PHE A 724 29.05 19.32 -15.35
N GLY A 725 29.94 20.00 -14.63
CA GLY A 725 31.36 19.68 -14.59
C GLY A 725 31.65 18.31 -13.95
N ALA A 726 32.89 17.85 -14.07
CA ALA A 726 33.31 16.50 -13.68
C ALA A 726 32.91 16.09 -12.24
N ALA A 727 32.90 17.02 -11.28
CA ALA A 727 32.48 16.75 -9.91
C ALA A 727 30.96 16.50 -9.78
N THR A 728 30.13 17.17 -10.58
CA THR A 728 28.68 16.90 -10.67
C THR A 728 28.44 15.53 -11.29
N LEU A 729 29.19 15.19 -12.36
CA LEU A 729 29.07 13.92 -13.07
C LEU A 729 29.47 12.71 -12.20
N ASP A 730 30.55 12.82 -11.41
CA ASP A 730 30.96 11.80 -10.44
C ASP A 730 29.94 11.66 -9.29
N ALA A 731 29.32 12.77 -8.85
CA ALA A 731 28.24 12.72 -7.86
C ALA A 731 26.99 12.00 -8.40
N ILE A 732 26.63 12.19 -9.66
CA ILE A 732 25.56 11.44 -10.35
C ILE A 732 25.92 9.94 -10.43
N ASP A 733 27.17 9.58 -10.68
CA ASP A 733 27.66 8.19 -10.67
C ASP A 733 27.68 7.54 -9.28
N ARG A 734 27.63 8.32 -8.19
CA ARG A 734 27.50 7.81 -6.81
C ARG A 734 26.04 7.59 -6.44
N LEU A 735 25.12 8.37 -7.01
CA LEU A 735 23.68 8.24 -6.82
C LEU A 735 23.17 6.86 -7.28
N SER A 736 23.69 6.35 -8.41
CA SER A 736 23.32 5.03 -8.96
C SER A 736 23.89 3.81 -8.21
N ARG A 737 24.73 4.01 -7.19
CA ARG A 737 25.42 2.91 -6.46
C ARG A 737 24.87 2.66 -5.05
N LYS A 738 23.72 3.24 -4.71
CA LYS A 738 23.06 3.10 -3.39
C LYS A 738 21.77 2.27 -3.41
N SER A 739 21.42 1.66 -4.54
CA SER A 739 20.36 0.66 -4.70
C SER A 739 20.77 -0.69 -4.11
#